data_AF-A0A913XQV6-F1
#
_entry.id   AF-A0A913XQV6-F1
#
_cell.length_a   1.000
_cell.length_b   1.000
_cell.length_c   1.000
_cell.angle_alpha   90.00
_cell.angle_beta   90.00
_cell.angle_gamma   90.00
#
_symmetry.space_group_name_H-M   'P 1'
#
loop_
_entity.id
_entity.type
_entity.pdbx_description
1 polymer ?
#
loop_
_entity_poly.entity_id
_entity_poly.type
_entity_poly.pdbx_seq_one_letter_code
_entity_poly.pdbx_strand_id
1 'polypeptide(L)'
;MLSLPFHKSLPTFIPGGSGYETGQKFKMASKKVKKVAPTHCANSICTNSGQSKIPKSFKTTEKHLLNKDLKKQAKDLDKADLKTWTLPDLKGAALELKLKASGTKQELIERLQPLNESKVLLTKRLKQVKTSYVFRTSMELTDIPPSTSAWKADPALYPKVDSKTISKYTSVKKEGHKGQSRKGRRMLLSRKIKSVKSFREGNKTFVKAFIIKSFGHEITRPAVILFEKNIPIKGHCTCPIGKCGVCCHIIALLMFLEHYSKTKTTIFALSCTEKLQKWHRKGLRAGIATKASHISLRSFRNTRSTRERRKCNRGRKRNARKERKIDTENIDTNDFFKRDIEMMSQKVKVGLDKEKLHSHFYKTLMKHKMMSTGLSMELHYRNSWRARVVFMDHDYCQNVNNLFDNSILITQGNVHSQVRPESSLPSNENEEELISDLNADKEVPIVQDQKMMYENKREMLDLQKSFNAAETKTGTYEIRLPSYKRVQPCGFNYIAVTQGTNEWHSLRIGVITASKLPSLLGFCGHKQFNEAWFCIHNKVDESTLTPKRFKNFERGVEFEPKAIEHFEEMTGVPVSKSGYFHHPFDRRYGASPDGLAQTFLVEVKTRAQESNKPLQNVTASHIVQCNFQMECTGAQITILESYLPEQKCANFFLIQKDNLLVEVCKTITDSLLESKEIADSWPHEENNYLIKLGQNLKGKKPTFENTKSLRSWINKMAKHIQPVSFVR
;
A
#
# COMPACT_ATOMS: atom_id res chain seq x y z
N MET A 1 11.48 6.78 70.02
CA MET A 1 12.63 7.56 69.47
C MET A 1 12.10 8.64 68.52
N LEU A 2 12.95 9.57 68.10
CA LEU A 2 12.59 10.91 67.59
C LEU A 2 11.94 10.96 66.19
N SER A 3 11.46 12.17 65.83
CA SER A 3 10.59 12.46 64.69
C SER A 3 10.86 13.84 64.07
N LEU A 4 10.41 14.03 62.80
CA LEU A 4 10.18 15.31 62.08
C LEU A 4 11.41 16.06 61.45
N PRO A 5 11.18 17.01 60.49
CA PRO A 5 12.16 17.34 59.42
C PRO A 5 12.42 18.85 59.17
N PHE A 6 13.17 19.18 58.09
CA PHE A 6 13.13 20.47 57.36
C PHE A 6 13.18 20.18 55.83
N HIS A 7 12.50 20.83 54.87
CA HIS A 7 11.60 22.00 54.78
C HIS A 7 12.21 23.42 54.57
N LYS A 8 12.45 23.78 53.29
CA LYS A 8 12.69 25.13 52.71
C LYS A 8 12.41 25.10 51.18
N SER A 9 12.20 26.19 50.42
CA SER A 9 11.40 27.43 50.59
C SER A 9 11.49 28.31 49.31
N LEU A 10 10.38 28.85 48.79
CA LEU A 10 10.39 29.92 47.75
C LEU A 10 10.69 31.31 48.36
N PRO A 11 11.05 32.30 47.53
CA PRO A 11 10.41 33.61 47.67
C PRO A 11 9.98 34.28 46.34
N THR A 12 8.99 35.15 46.44
CA THR A 12 8.51 36.10 45.40
C THR A 12 8.61 37.53 45.92
N PHE A 13 9.03 38.53 45.14
CA PHE A 13 9.01 39.94 45.59
C PHE A 13 8.83 40.99 44.47
N ILE A 14 7.98 42.00 44.75
CA ILE A 14 7.47 43.15 43.95
C ILE A 14 6.87 44.16 44.98
N PRO A 15 6.74 45.51 44.80
CA PRO A 15 7.09 46.42 43.67
C PRO A 15 7.98 47.66 44.07
N GLY A 16 8.25 48.56 43.10
CA GLY A 16 8.56 49.99 43.32
C GLY A 16 10.06 50.36 43.35
N GLY A 17 10.48 51.59 43.01
CA GLY A 17 9.76 52.78 42.52
C GLY A 17 10.72 53.96 42.20
N SER A 18 10.20 55.08 41.67
CA SER A 18 10.95 56.28 41.16
C SER A 18 11.85 56.04 39.93
N GLY A 19 12.13 57.02 39.06
CA GLY A 19 11.50 58.34 38.85
C GLY A 19 12.50 59.49 38.64
N TYR A 20 12.53 60.10 37.45
CA TYR A 20 13.07 61.45 37.17
C TYR A 20 12.46 62.04 35.89
N GLU A 21 12.53 63.37 35.72
CA GLU A 21 11.71 64.16 34.77
C GLU A 21 12.48 64.72 33.54
N THR A 22 11.75 65.53 32.75
CA THR A 22 12.11 66.37 31.57
C THR A 22 11.82 65.75 30.18
N GLY A 23 11.14 66.41 29.23
CA GLY A 23 10.17 67.50 29.34
C GLY A 23 10.34 68.66 28.33
N GLN A 24 9.40 68.81 27.37
CA GLN A 24 8.93 70.12 26.87
C GLN A 24 7.76 70.06 25.85
N LYS A 25 6.79 70.98 26.04
CA LYS A 25 6.01 71.75 25.04
C LYS A 25 5.13 71.05 23.97
N PHE A 26 3.84 70.96 24.30
CA PHE A 26 2.72 71.64 23.63
C PHE A 26 2.84 72.10 22.15
N LYS A 27 1.79 71.78 21.36
CA LYS A 27 0.85 72.82 20.86
C LYS A 27 -0.55 72.25 20.57
N MET A 28 -1.59 73.10 20.70
CA MET A 28 -3.01 72.74 20.50
C MET A 28 -3.52 73.17 19.12
N ALA A 29 -4.53 72.47 18.58
CA ALA A 29 -5.67 73.04 17.83
C ALA A 29 -6.73 71.96 17.48
N SER A 30 -8.01 72.29 17.23
CA SER A 30 -9.02 72.77 18.18
C SER A 30 -10.43 72.71 17.56
N LYS A 31 -11.47 72.45 18.39
CA LYS A 31 -12.92 72.63 18.08
C LYS A 31 -13.43 71.66 16.96
N LYS A 32 -14.73 71.39 16.79
CA LYS A 32 -15.96 72.10 17.22
C LYS A 32 -17.08 71.08 17.50
N VAL A 33 -17.95 71.35 18.49
CA VAL A 33 -19.15 70.55 18.82
C VAL A 33 -20.41 71.31 18.43
N LYS A 34 -21.46 70.62 17.97
CA LYS A 34 -22.88 71.02 18.14
C LYS A 34 -23.76 69.78 18.37
N LYS A 35 -24.89 69.99 19.07
CA LYS A 35 -25.92 69.02 19.50
C LYS A 35 -27.29 69.43 18.87
N VAL A 36 -28.37 68.71 19.27
CA VAL A 36 -29.82 69.10 19.17
C VAL A 36 -30.42 68.82 17.77
N ALA A 37 -31.63 68.25 17.58
CA ALA A 37 -32.71 67.76 18.48
C ALA A 37 -33.42 66.51 17.87
N PRO A 38 -34.29 65.79 18.64
CA PRO A 38 -35.13 64.67 18.16
C PRO A 38 -36.55 65.10 17.72
N THR A 39 -37.29 64.19 17.05
CA THR A 39 -38.73 64.29 16.79
C THR A 39 -39.46 62.95 17.02
N HIS A 40 -40.78 62.99 17.17
CA HIS A 40 -41.64 61.92 17.73
C HIS A 40 -42.54 61.22 16.68
N CYS A 41 -42.93 59.97 17.00
CA CYS A 41 -44.14 59.25 16.51
C CYS A 41 -44.26 59.02 14.97
N ALA A 42 -45.12 58.12 14.46
CA ALA A 42 -46.25 57.39 15.05
C ALA A 42 -46.40 55.96 14.48
N ASN A 43 -47.35 55.18 15.02
CA ASN A 43 -47.77 53.90 14.43
C ASN A 43 -48.60 54.12 13.14
N SER A 44 -48.50 53.18 12.20
CA SER A 44 -49.64 52.86 11.32
C SER A 44 -49.71 51.36 11.06
N ILE A 45 -50.92 50.82 11.19
CA ILE A 45 -51.27 49.45 10.81
C ILE A 45 -51.84 49.52 9.40
N CYS A 46 -51.41 48.62 8.50
CA CYS A 46 -52.29 48.25 7.38
C CYS A 46 -52.04 46.83 6.89
N THR A 47 -53.13 46.13 6.62
CA THR A 47 -53.16 44.79 6.04
C THR A 47 -52.97 44.85 4.52
N ASN A 48 -52.33 43.83 3.93
CA ASN A 48 -53.07 43.03 2.93
C ASN A 48 -52.42 41.70 2.53
N SER A 49 -53.25 40.81 2.02
CA SER A 49 -52.87 39.52 1.46
C SER A 49 -52.08 39.66 0.15
N GLY A 50 -51.00 38.89 -0.02
CA GLY A 50 -50.25 38.81 -1.28
C GLY A 50 -49.64 37.43 -1.51
N GLN A 51 -50.12 36.71 -2.53
CA GLN A 51 -49.56 35.40 -2.91
C GLN A 51 -48.09 35.52 -3.30
N SER A 52 -47.18 34.86 -2.57
CA SER A 52 -45.74 34.96 -2.82
C SER A 52 -45.31 34.22 -4.09
N LYS A 53 -45.38 34.91 -5.24
CA LYS A 53 -44.85 34.43 -6.53
C LYS A 53 -43.39 34.02 -6.38
N ILE A 54 -43.06 32.80 -6.83
CA ILE A 54 -41.72 32.20 -6.71
C ILE A 54 -40.67 33.08 -7.42
N PRO A 55 -39.65 33.62 -6.70
CA PRO A 55 -38.60 34.40 -7.34
C PRO A 55 -37.73 33.53 -8.25
N LYS A 56 -37.77 33.80 -9.56
CA LYS A 56 -36.87 33.17 -10.54
C LYS A 56 -35.43 33.62 -10.29
N SER A 57 -34.48 32.68 -10.45
CA SER A 57 -33.04 32.91 -10.58
C SER A 57 -32.38 33.88 -9.58
N PHE A 58 -31.98 33.37 -8.40
CA PHE A 58 -31.04 34.06 -7.52
C PHE A 58 -29.68 34.32 -8.20
N LYS A 59 -29.45 35.57 -8.62
CA LYS A 59 -28.13 36.07 -9.05
C LYS A 59 -27.16 36.08 -7.87
N THR A 60 -25.90 35.72 -8.11
CA THR A 60 -24.79 36.04 -7.20
C THR A 60 -24.48 37.53 -7.30
N THR A 61 -24.61 38.24 -6.19
CA THR A 61 -24.33 39.68 -6.09
C THR A 61 -22.82 39.93 -6.04
N GLU A 62 -22.22 40.29 -7.17
CA GLU A 62 -20.82 40.77 -7.21
C GLU A 62 -20.74 42.20 -6.65
N LYS A 63 -19.95 42.40 -5.58
CA LYS A 63 -19.48 43.75 -5.19
C LYS A 63 -18.05 43.92 -5.71
N HIS A 64 -17.88 44.73 -6.74
CA HIS A 64 -16.55 45.11 -7.25
C HIS A 64 -16.00 46.30 -6.46
N LEU A 65 -15.26 46.02 -5.38
CA LEU A 65 -14.33 46.98 -4.78
C LEU A 65 -12.95 46.81 -5.43
N LEU A 66 -12.40 47.91 -5.94
CA LEU A 66 -11.12 47.92 -6.65
C LEU A 66 -10.00 48.35 -5.70
N ASN A 67 -9.22 47.39 -5.19
CA ASN A 67 -8.03 47.76 -4.42
C ASN A 67 -7.02 48.52 -5.31
N LYS A 68 -6.39 49.58 -4.77
CA LYS A 68 -5.52 50.49 -5.55
C LYS A 68 -4.28 49.78 -6.09
N ASP A 69 -3.71 48.87 -5.29
CA ASP A 69 -2.45 48.17 -5.58
C ASP A 69 -2.53 47.33 -6.87
N LEU A 70 -3.69 46.71 -7.12
CA LEU A 70 -4.00 45.93 -8.34
C LEU A 70 -4.06 46.76 -9.63
N LYS A 71 -3.95 48.10 -9.57
CA LYS A 71 -3.70 48.97 -10.73
C LYS A 71 -2.21 49.28 -10.93
N LYS A 72 -1.40 49.26 -9.88
CA LYS A 72 0.05 49.47 -9.94
C LYS A 72 0.74 48.21 -10.49
N GLN A 73 0.47 47.06 -9.87
CA GLN A 73 0.93 45.73 -10.30
C GLN A 73 0.62 45.41 -11.78
N ALA A 74 -0.48 45.96 -12.31
CA ALA A 74 -0.90 45.79 -13.71
C ALA A 74 -0.16 46.70 -14.71
N LYS A 75 0.57 47.72 -14.24
CA LYS A 75 1.57 48.46 -15.02
C LYS A 75 2.95 47.81 -14.84
N ASP A 76 3.31 47.49 -13.60
CA ASP A 76 4.63 46.97 -13.24
C ASP A 76 4.95 45.65 -13.98
N LEU A 77 3.93 44.86 -14.37
CA LEU A 77 4.06 43.59 -15.09
C LEU A 77 3.65 43.63 -16.58
N ASP A 78 3.39 44.81 -17.16
CA ASP A 78 3.00 45.00 -18.57
C ASP A 78 4.21 45.51 -19.38
N LYS A 79 4.88 44.60 -20.12
CA LYS A 79 6.15 44.79 -20.85
C LYS A 79 7.42 44.90 -20.00
N ALA A 80 7.46 44.29 -18.81
CA ALA A 80 8.69 44.23 -18.00
C ALA A 80 9.65 43.13 -18.51
N ASP A 81 10.98 43.38 -18.50
CA ASP A 81 11.94 42.27 -18.67
C ASP A 81 12.10 41.49 -17.36
N LEU A 82 11.33 40.42 -17.24
CA LEU A 82 11.34 39.49 -16.11
C LEU A 82 12.72 38.84 -15.85
N LYS A 83 13.67 38.89 -16.79
CA LYS A 83 15.05 38.42 -16.56
C LYS A 83 15.81 39.34 -15.60
N THR A 84 15.54 40.64 -15.63
CA THR A 84 16.20 41.64 -14.75
C THR A 84 15.74 41.54 -13.29
N TRP A 85 14.53 41.03 -13.06
CA TRP A 85 13.89 40.99 -11.73
C TRP A 85 14.61 40.07 -10.74
N THR A 86 14.58 40.43 -9.45
CA THR A 86 15.16 39.58 -8.40
C THR A 86 14.24 38.41 -8.05
N LEU A 87 14.77 37.40 -7.35
CA LEU A 87 13.96 36.25 -6.91
C LEU A 87 12.85 36.67 -5.92
N PRO A 88 13.04 37.62 -4.98
CA PRO A 88 11.96 38.25 -4.22
C PRO A 88 10.84 38.84 -5.10
N ASP A 89 11.15 39.65 -6.12
CA ASP A 89 10.14 40.35 -6.92
C ASP A 89 9.25 39.38 -7.69
N LEU A 90 9.86 38.37 -8.32
CA LEU A 90 9.18 37.30 -9.04
C LEU A 90 8.28 36.45 -8.10
N LYS A 91 8.70 36.26 -6.84
CA LYS A 91 7.86 35.61 -5.82
C LYS A 91 6.70 36.51 -5.37
N GLY A 92 6.93 37.81 -5.22
CA GLY A 92 5.91 38.81 -4.90
C GLY A 92 4.80 38.85 -5.94
N ALA A 93 5.14 39.13 -7.21
CA ALA A 93 4.17 39.18 -8.30
C ALA A 93 3.41 37.85 -8.48
N ALA A 94 4.09 36.71 -8.33
CA ALA A 94 3.42 35.40 -8.35
C ALA A 94 2.41 35.24 -7.20
N LEU A 95 2.74 35.68 -5.98
CA LEU A 95 1.86 35.62 -4.82
C LEU A 95 0.64 36.54 -4.97
N GLU A 96 0.84 37.77 -5.43
CA GLU A 96 -0.21 38.78 -5.66
C GLU A 96 -1.20 38.33 -6.75
N LEU A 97 -0.70 37.75 -7.84
CA LEU A 97 -1.51 37.13 -8.90
C LEU A 97 -2.13 35.79 -8.47
N LYS A 98 -1.99 35.38 -7.20
CA LYS A 98 -2.50 34.12 -6.61
C LYS A 98 -2.02 32.86 -7.35
N LEU A 99 -0.77 32.90 -7.82
CA LEU A 99 -0.05 31.79 -8.47
C LEU A 99 0.86 31.06 -7.46
N LYS A 100 1.52 29.99 -7.92
CA LYS A 100 2.52 29.26 -7.12
C LYS A 100 3.82 30.05 -7.06
N ALA A 101 4.11 30.70 -5.92
CA ALA A 101 5.32 31.49 -5.68
C ALA A 101 6.57 30.64 -5.29
N SER A 102 6.46 29.32 -5.20
CA SER A 102 7.62 28.42 -5.03
C SER A 102 8.14 27.95 -6.40
N GLY A 103 9.46 28.04 -6.62
CA GLY A 103 10.17 27.57 -7.81
C GLY A 103 11.57 28.18 -7.90
N THR A 104 12.34 27.78 -8.90
CA THR A 104 13.58 28.48 -9.32
C THR A 104 13.26 29.85 -9.96
N LYS A 105 14.28 30.68 -10.23
CA LYS A 105 14.07 31.95 -10.97
C LYS A 105 13.48 31.70 -12.37
N GLN A 106 13.97 30.70 -13.10
CA GLN A 106 13.44 30.32 -14.42
C GLN A 106 11.98 29.88 -14.34
N GLU A 107 11.65 28.96 -13.43
CA GLU A 107 10.28 28.48 -13.19
C GLU A 107 9.25 29.58 -12.89
N LEU A 108 9.70 30.69 -12.28
CA LEU A 108 8.85 31.85 -11.97
C LEU A 108 8.73 32.79 -13.17
N ILE A 109 9.79 32.96 -13.97
CA ILE A 109 9.76 33.71 -15.23
C ILE A 109 8.79 33.02 -16.21
N GLU A 110 8.95 31.72 -16.49
CA GLU A 110 8.05 30.93 -17.36
C GLU A 110 6.57 31.03 -16.97
N ARG A 111 6.30 31.27 -15.68
CA ARG A 111 4.96 31.32 -15.07
C ARG A 111 4.32 32.71 -15.11
N LEU A 112 5.13 33.75 -15.25
CA LEU A 112 4.71 35.15 -15.36
C LEU A 112 4.79 35.66 -16.81
N GLN A 113 5.69 35.12 -17.63
CA GLN A 113 5.92 35.51 -19.02
C GLN A 113 4.64 35.49 -19.89
N PRO A 114 3.78 34.45 -19.88
CA PRO A 114 2.52 34.48 -20.63
C PRO A 114 1.50 35.53 -20.16
N LEU A 115 1.69 36.12 -18.97
CA LEU A 115 0.86 37.22 -18.47
C LEU A 115 1.47 38.58 -18.85
N ASN A 116 2.80 38.70 -18.85
CA ASN A 116 3.54 39.86 -19.34
C ASN A 116 3.34 40.08 -20.85
N GLU A 117 3.46 39.01 -21.65
CA GLU A 117 3.29 39.03 -23.11
C GLU A 117 1.84 39.27 -23.54
N SER A 118 0.85 38.87 -22.72
CA SER A 118 -0.56 38.96 -23.08
C SER A 118 -1.38 39.76 -22.07
N LYS A 119 -1.56 41.04 -22.38
CA LYS A 119 -2.48 41.97 -21.69
C LYS A 119 -3.91 41.43 -21.55
N VAL A 120 -4.36 40.57 -22.48
CA VAL A 120 -5.66 39.87 -22.41
C VAL A 120 -5.66 38.80 -21.31
N LEU A 121 -4.57 38.03 -21.16
CA LEU A 121 -4.44 37.06 -20.08
C LEU A 121 -4.22 37.75 -18.72
N LEU A 122 -3.43 38.83 -18.66
CA LEU A 122 -3.24 39.63 -17.45
C LEU A 122 -4.55 40.25 -16.94
N THR A 123 -5.31 40.92 -17.81
CA THR A 123 -6.62 41.51 -17.42
C THR A 123 -7.64 40.45 -17.01
N LYS A 124 -7.70 39.31 -17.72
CA LYS A 124 -8.52 38.14 -17.35
C LYS A 124 -8.10 37.57 -16.00
N ARG A 125 -6.80 37.49 -15.71
CA ARG A 125 -6.27 37.02 -14.42
C ARG A 125 -6.57 37.99 -13.29
N LEU A 126 -6.38 39.29 -13.50
CA LEU A 126 -6.74 40.34 -12.53
C LEU A 126 -8.25 40.34 -12.22
N LYS A 127 -9.12 40.04 -13.20
CA LYS A 127 -10.55 39.84 -12.96
C LYS A 127 -10.83 38.61 -12.08
N GLN A 128 -10.15 37.48 -12.30
CA GLN A 128 -10.23 36.29 -11.43
C GLN A 128 -9.69 36.55 -10.01
N VAL A 129 -8.61 37.32 -9.86
CA VAL A 129 -8.02 37.66 -8.56
C VAL A 129 -8.98 38.53 -7.73
N LYS A 130 -9.78 39.38 -8.39
CA LYS A 130 -10.82 40.24 -7.79
C LYS A 130 -12.11 39.51 -7.41
N THR A 131 -12.47 38.39 -8.06
CA THR A 131 -13.69 37.64 -7.71
C THR A 131 -13.52 36.80 -6.44
N SER A 132 -14.06 37.28 -5.32
CA SER A 132 -14.21 36.52 -4.07
C SER A 132 -15.54 35.76 -4.05
N TYR A 133 -15.48 34.43 -3.93
CA TYR A 133 -16.67 33.57 -3.93
C TYR A 133 -17.25 33.43 -2.52
N VAL A 134 -18.22 34.28 -2.18
CA VAL A 134 -18.97 34.19 -0.92
C VAL A 134 -20.09 33.17 -1.06
N PHE A 135 -20.02 32.08 -0.30
CA PHE A 135 -21.05 31.04 -0.27
C PHE A 135 -22.00 31.28 0.91
N ARG A 136 -23.31 31.43 0.65
CA ARG A 136 -24.34 31.65 1.70
C ARG A 136 -24.36 30.56 2.79
N THR A 137 -23.94 29.34 2.44
CA THR A 137 -23.84 28.17 3.33
C THR A 137 -22.51 28.09 4.08
N SER A 138 -21.53 28.98 3.85
CA SER A 138 -20.27 29.02 4.61
C SER A 138 -20.47 29.61 6.01
N MET A 139 -19.65 29.16 6.95
CA MET A 139 -19.52 29.71 8.30
C MET A 139 -18.05 30.03 8.54
N GLU A 140 -17.78 31.26 8.97
CA GLU A 140 -16.42 31.69 9.32
C GLU A 140 -16.02 31.14 10.69
N LEU A 141 -14.71 31.11 10.98
CA LEU A 141 -14.20 30.55 12.24
C LEU A 141 -14.60 31.38 13.46
N THR A 142 -14.83 32.69 13.28
CA THR A 142 -15.36 33.62 14.30
C THR A 142 -16.81 33.34 14.68
N ASP A 143 -17.61 32.77 13.77
CA ASP A 143 -19.02 32.44 14.01
C ASP A 143 -19.18 31.17 14.88
N ILE A 144 -18.09 30.48 15.22
CA ILE A 144 -18.11 29.17 15.89
C ILE A 144 -17.75 29.34 17.38
N PRO A 145 -18.60 28.88 18.31
CA PRO A 145 -18.31 28.94 19.74
C PRO A 145 -16.96 28.27 20.08
N PRO A 146 -16.10 28.91 20.90
CA PRO A 146 -14.77 28.41 21.21
C PRO A 146 -14.80 27.04 21.90
N SER A 147 -13.67 26.33 21.92
CA SER A 147 -13.57 25.00 22.54
C SER A 147 -13.81 25.01 24.06
N THR A 148 -13.67 26.17 24.71
CA THR A 148 -14.00 26.43 26.12
C THR A 148 -15.50 26.55 26.41
N SER A 149 -16.35 26.71 25.39
CA SER A 149 -17.81 26.72 25.55
C SER A 149 -18.35 25.35 25.98
N ALA A 150 -19.55 25.31 26.56
CA ALA A 150 -20.20 24.11 27.09
C ALA A 150 -20.68 23.10 25.99
N TRP A 151 -19.73 22.56 25.21
CA TRP A 151 -19.97 21.56 24.17
C TRP A 151 -20.32 20.18 24.76
N LYS A 152 -21.62 19.91 24.92
CA LYS A 152 -22.15 18.65 25.47
C LYS A 152 -22.14 17.52 24.41
N ALA A 153 -21.78 16.32 24.82
CA ALA A 153 -21.83 15.11 23.98
C ALA A 153 -23.19 14.40 24.06
N ASP A 154 -24.27 15.19 24.06
CA ASP A 154 -25.62 14.75 24.40
C ASP A 154 -26.50 14.57 23.13
N PRO A 155 -26.94 13.34 22.81
CA PRO A 155 -27.84 13.07 21.69
C PRO A 155 -29.25 13.68 21.80
N ALA A 156 -29.73 14.05 23.00
CA ALA A 156 -31.00 14.77 23.15
C ALA A 156 -30.92 16.22 22.62
N LEU A 157 -29.71 16.78 22.51
CA LEU A 157 -29.45 18.09 21.90
C LEU A 157 -29.23 18.02 20.38
N TYR A 158 -29.39 16.87 19.74
CA TYR A 158 -29.25 16.74 18.28
C TYR A 158 -30.52 17.26 17.57
N PRO A 159 -30.39 18.14 16.56
CA PRO A 159 -31.55 18.64 15.81
C PRO A 159 -32.20 17.52 14.99
N LYS A 160 -33.53 17.55 14.87
CA LYS A 160 -34.32 16.60 14.08
C LYS A 160 -34.17 16.92 12.59
N VAL A 161 -33.43 16.12 11.84
CA VAL A 161 -33.11 16.35 10.41
C VAL A 161 -33.78 15.32 9.52
N ASP A 162 -34.39 15.77 8.42
CA ASP A 162 -35.04 14.92 7.43
C ASP A 162 -34.36 14.99 6.04
N SER A 163 -34.65 14.01 5.17
CA SER A 163 -34.08 13.96 3.82
C SER A 163 -34.43 15.17 2.94
N LYS A 164 -35.63 15.77 3.08
CA LYS A 164 -36.02 16.96 2.32
C LYS A 164 -35.16 18.15 2.72
N THR A 165 -34.90 18.33 4.00
CA THR A 165 -34.01 19.36 4.54
C THR A 165 -32.55 19.19 4.07
N ILE A 166 -32.02 17.97 4.06
CA ILE A 166 -30.68 17.70 3.51
C ILE A 166 -30.63 18.01 2.01
N SER A 167 -31.65 17.63 1.25
CA SER A 167 -31.75 17.95 -0.18
C SER A 167 -31.78 19.47 -0.41
N LYS A 168 -32.61 20.20 0.35
CA LYS A 168 -32.72 21.67 0.29
C LYS A 168 -31.42 22.39 0.65
N TYR A 169 -30.70 21.94 1.69
CA TYR A 169 -29.41 22.51 2.06
C TYR A 169 -28.33 22.24 1.01
N THR A 170 -28.28 21.00 0.48
CA THR A 170 -27.24 20.61 -0.48
C THR A 170 -27.48 21.14 -1.90
N SER A 171 -28.72 21.49 -2.27
CA SER A 171 -29.07 22.01 -3.61
C SER A 171 -28.42 23.36 -3.95
N VAL A 172 -27.98 24.13 -2.95
CA VAL A 172 -27.21 25.37 -3.13
C VAL A 172 -25.91 25.12 -3.93
N LYS A 173 -25.37 23.89 -3.86
CA LYS A 173 -24.16 23.49 -4.58
C LYS A 173 -24.48 22.99 -5.99
N LYS A 174 -24.42 23.87 -6.99
CA LYS A 174 -24.64 23.52 -8.41
C LYS A 174 -23.78 22.31 -8.84
N GLU A 175 -22.46 22.47 -8.81
CA GLU A 175 -21.52 21.45 -9.30
C GLU A 175 -21.09 20.43 -8.23
N GLY A 176 -20.95 19.18 -8.66
CA GLY A 176 -20.39 18.10 -7.84
C GLY A 176 -21.23 17.64 -6.64
N HIS A 177 -22.45 18.16 -6.43
CA HIS A 177 -23.29 17.79 -5.27
C HIS A 177 -23.50 16.27 -5.16
N LYS A 178 -23.91 15.59 -6.24
CA LYS A 178 -24.08 14.12 -6.26
C LYS A 178 -22.80 13.38 -5.83
N GLY A 179 -21.63 13.91 -6.22
CA GLY A 179 -20.32 13.37 -5.83
C GLY A 179 -19.98 13.60 -4.35
N GLN A 180 -20.31 14.76 -3.78
CA GLN A 180 -20.15 15.02 -2.35
C GLN A 180 -21.12 14.19 -1.51
N SER A 181 -22.37 14.06 -1.92
CA SER A 181 -23.38 13.23 -1.23
C SER A 181 -23.03 11.74 -1.26
N ARG A 182 -22.53 11.21 -2.39
CA ARG A 182 -22.03 9.82 -2.46
C ARG A 182 -20.81 9.60 -1.54
N LYS A 183 -19.93 10.59 -1.41
CA LYS A 183 -18.80 10.55 -0.46
C LYS A 183 -19.26 10.64 1.00
N GLY A 184 -20.21 11.52 1.32
CA GLY A 184 -20.78 11.65 2.67
C GLY A 184 -21.50 10.38 3.13
N ARG A 185 -22.35 9.79 2.27
CA ARG A 185 -23.02 8.51 2.54
C ARG A 185 -21.99 7.38 2.79
N ARG A 186 -20.90 7.33 2.02
CA ARG A 186 -19.81 6.37 2.26
C ARG A 186 -19.10 6.61 3.60
N MET A 187 -18.85 7.85 4.00
CA MET A 187 -18.23 8.17 5.29
C MET A 187 -19.10 7.70 6.48
N LEU A 188 -20.42 7.88 6.40
CA LEU A 188 -21.35 7.37 7.41
C LEU A 188 -21.36 5.84 7.45
N LEU A 189 -21.58 5.18 6.31
CA LEU A 189 -21.63 3.71 6.23
C LEU A 189 -20.31 3.04 6.66
N SER A 190 -19.16 3.67 6.41
CA SER A 190 -17.85 3.20 6.87
C SER A 190 -17.48 3.65 8.29
N ARG A 191 -18.48 4.04 9.12
CA ARG A 191 -18.33 4.48 10.52
C ARG A 191 -17.16 5.47 10.73
N LYS A 192 -17.08 6.56 9.94
CA LYS A 192 -15.94 7.52 9.99
C LYS A 192 -16.13 8.71 10.94
N ILE A 193 -17.22 8.79 11.70
CA ILE A 193 -17.52 9.88 12.64
C ILE A 193 -17.04 9.46 14.04
N LYS A 194 -15.97 10.07 14.56
CA LYS A 194 -15.37 9.68 15.86
C LYS A 194 -16.19 10.18 17.06
N SER A 195 -16.79 11.36 16.96
CA SER A 195 -17.64 11.94 18.01
C SER A 195 -18.48 13.08 17.45
N VAL A 196 -19.64 13.34 18.06
CA VAL A 196 -20.51 14.50 17.77
C VAL A 196 -20.89 15.19 19.08
N LYS A 197 -20.67 16.49 19.16
CA LYS A 197 -21.04 17.36 20.29
C LYS A 197 -21.98 18.47 19.82
N SER A 198 -22.91 18.88 20.68
CA SER A 198 -23.80 20.02 20.47
C SER A 198 -23.50 21.17 21.43
N PHE A 199 -23.77 22.38 20.99
CA PHE A 199 -23.85 23.59 21.81
C PHE A 199 -25.12 24.34 21.40
N ARG A 200 -25.93 24.80 22.36
CA ARG A 200 -27.20 25.50 22.11
C ARG A 200 -27.16 26.89 22.73
N GLU A 201 -27.60 27.86 21.94
CA GLU A 201 -27.62 29.29 22.27
C GLU A 201 -28.98 29.84 21.84
N GLY A 202 -29.95 29.84 22.76
CA GLY A 202 -31.35 30.12 22.46
C GLY A 202 -31.89 29.24 21.31
N ASN A 203 -32.36 29.88 20.25
CA ASN A 203 -32.91 29.22 19.05
C ASN A 203 -31.84 28.60 18.12
N LYS A 204 -30.55 28.87 18.34
CA LYS A 204 -29.43 28.34 17.55
C LYS A 204 -28.89 27.07 18.20
N THR A 205 -28.57 26.06 17.39
CA THR A 205 -27.85 24.85 17.84
C THR A 205 -26.70 24.58 16.88
N PHE A 206 -25.48 24.63 17.41
CA PHE A 206 -24.26 24.26 16.69
C PHE A 206 -23.96 22.78 16.95
N VAL A 207 -23.74 22.00 15.88
CA VAL A 207 -23.35 20.60 15.96
C VAL A 207 -21.94 20.44 15.39
N LYS A 208 -21.00 19.94 16.20
CA LYS A 208 -19.58 19.79 15.90
C LYS A 208 -19.18 18.31 15.92
N ALA A 209 -18.67 17.82 14.80
CA ALA A 209 -18.23 16.45 14.64
C ALA A 209 -16.73 16.36 14.33
N PHE A 210 -16.06 15.35 14.87
CA PHE A 210 -14.71 14.96 14.44
C PHE A 210 -14.82 13.77 13.50
N ILE A 211 -14.45 13.97 12.23
CA ILE A 211 -14.66 13.00 11.15
C ILE A 211 -13.31 12.59 10.57
N ILE A 212 -13.04 11.29 10.54
CA ILE A 212 -11.81 10.70 10.00
C ILE A 212 -11.75 10.99 8.49
N LYS A 213 -10.58 11.41 7.98
CA LYS A 213 -10.36 11.62 6.53
C LYS A 213 -10.77 10.38 5.73
N SER A 214 -11.20 10.57 4.47
CA SER A 214 -11.51 9.44 3.57
C SER A 214 -10.28 8.62 3.12
N PHE A 215 -9.08 9.11 3.42
CA PHE A 215 -7.79 8.44 3.22
C PHE A 215 -6.94 8.69 4.48
N GLY A 216 -6.29 7.64 5.00
CA GLY A 216 -5.72 7.61 6.35
C GLY A 216 -6.73 7.12 7.40
N HIS A 217 -6.24 6.48 8.46
CA HIS A 217 -7.09 5.84 9.48
C HIS A 217 -7.30 6.67 10.75
N GLU A 218 -6.36 7.55 11.09
CA GLU A 218 -6.34 8.25 12.39
C GLU A 218 -6.68 9.74 12.30
N ILE A 219 -6.27 10.41 11.22
CA ILE A 219 -6.36 11.88 11.16
C ILE A 219 -7.81 12.33 10.99
N THR A 220 -8.38 12.89 12.06
CA THR A 220 -9.70 13.54 12.04
C THR A 220 -9.66 14.98 11.53
N ARG A 221 -10.79 15.48 11.03
CA ARG A 221 -11.06 16.90 10.77
C ARG A 221 -12.33 17.32 11.51
N PRO A 222 -12.39 18.54 12.08
CA PRO A 222 -13.64 19.09 12.56
C PRO A 222 -14.55 19.47 11.38
N ALA A 223 -15.84 19.21 11.54
CA ALA A 223 -16.93 19.73 10.73
C ALA A 223 -17.99 20.28 11.68
N VAL A 224 -18.47 21.51 11.45
CA VAL A 224 -19.46 22.19 12.30
C VAL A 224 -20.64 22.64 11.44
N ILE A 225 -21.86 22.50 11.93
CA ILE A 225 -23.09 22.99 11.28
C ILE A 225 -23.85 23.85 12.29
N LEU A 226 -24.29 25.03 11.84
CA LEU A 226 -25.24 25.88 12.56
C LEU A 226 -26.66 25.54 12.10
N PHE A 227 -27.52 25.17 13.06
CA PHE A 227 -28.94 24.97 12.88
C PHE A 227 -29.75 26.07 13.58
N GLU A 228 -30.88 26.43 13.00
CA GLU A 228 -31.90 27.29 13.59
C GLU A 228 -33.26 26.59 13.46
N LYS A 229 -33.98 26.37 14.57
CA LYS A 229 -35.26 25.63 14.59
C LYS A 229 -35.21 24.28 13.83
N ASN A 230 -34.11 23.53 14.00
CA ASN A 230 -33.73 22.28 13.30
C ASN A 230 -33.33 22.40 11.80
N ILE A 231 -33.39 23.59 11.19
CA ILE A 231 -32.97 23.81 9.80
C ILE A 231 -31.47 24.17 9.75
N PRO A 232 -30.63 23.46 8.98
CA PRO A 232 -29.21 23.82 8.82
C PRO A 232 -29.09 25.08 7.96
N ILE A 233 -28.37 26.08 8.46
CA ILE A 233 -28.20 27.40 7.83
C ILE A 233 -26.80 27.55 7.22
N LYS A 234 -25.75 27.26 8.01
CA LYS A 234 -24.34 27.35 7.57
C LYS A 234 -23.54 26.13 8.03
N GLY A 235 -22.40 25.88 7.39
CA GLY A 235 -21.46 24.82 7.76
C GLY A 235 -19.99 25.23 7.58
N HIS A 236 -19.11 24.71 8.41
CA HIS A 236 -17.66 24.92 8.39
C HIS A 236 -16.90 23.59 8.37
N CYS A 237 -15.84 23.47 7.57
CA CYS A 237 -14.90 22.35 7.66
C CYS A 237 -13.51 22.72 7.09
N THR A 238 -12.44 22.27 7.73
CA THR A 238 -11.04 22.55 7.35
C THR A 238 -10.55 21.85 6.07
N CYS A 239 -11.41 21.12 5.35
CA CYS A 239 -11.05 20.50 4.08
C CYS A 239 -11.08 21.52 2.92
N PRO A 240 -10.37 21.30 1.79
CA PRO A 240 -10.30 22.26 0.68
C PRO A 240 -11.66 22.67 0.10
N ILE A 241 -12.64 21.76 0.14
CA ILE A 241 -14.02 21.97 -0.35
C ILE A 241 -14.93 22.56 0.74
N GLY A 242 -14.46 22.65 1.99
CA GLY A 242 -15.22 23.07 3.16
C GLY A 242 -15.59 24.56 3.18
N LYS A 243 -14.85 25.42 2.47
CA LYS A 243 -15.11 26.87 2.30
C LYS A 243 -16.46 27.22 1.65
N CYS A 244 -17.26 26.24 1.22
CA CYS A 244 -18.62 26.46 0.73
C CYS A 244 -19.71 25.93 1.67
N GLY A 245 -19.36 25.39 2.84
CA GLY A 245 -20.26 24.71 3.78
C GLY A 245 -20.83 23.37 3.28
N VAL A 246 -20.78 23.06 1.99
CA VAL A 246 -21.34 21.84 1.40
C VAL A 246 -20.23 20.91 0.91
N CYS A 247 -19.53 20.28 1.86
CA CYS A 247 -18.53 19.24 1.61
C CYS A 247 -18.98 17.87 2.14
N CYS A 248 -18.34 16.79 1.68
CA CYS A 248 -18.69 15.43 2.10
C CYS A 248 -18.70 15.18 3.62
N HIS A 249 -17.85 15.86 4.41
CA HIS A 249 -17.86 15.75 5.88
C HIS A 249 -19.14 16.36 6.50
N ILE A 250 -19.57 17.53 6.01
CA ILE A 250 -20.83 18.18 6.44
C ILE A 250 -22.03 17.31 6.06
N ILE A 251 -22.03 16.74 4.84
CA ILE A 251 -23.12 15.86 4.40
C ILE A 251 -23.14 14.55 5.19
N ALA A 252 -21.97 14.01 5.59
CA ALA A 252 -21.91 12.85 6.47
C ALA A 252 -22.51 13.13 7.86
N LEU A 253 -22.25 14.32 8.43
CA LEU A 253 -22.86 14.76 9.69
C LEU A 253 -24.38 14.96 9.56
N LEU A 254 -24.85 15.58 8.47
CA LEU A 254 -26.29 15.69 8.18
C LEU A 254 -26.97 14.31 8.09
N MET A 255 -26.36 13.36 7.38
CA MET A 255 -26.90 11.99 7.27
C MET A 255 -26.83 11.20 8.59
N PHE A 256 -25.84 11.48 9.45
CA PHE A 256 -25.79 10.93 10.82
C PHE A 256 -26.96 11.45 11.66
N LEU A 257 -27.25 12.74 11.59
CA LEU A 257 -28.38 13.37 12.29
C LEU A 257 -29.73 12.87 11.75
N GLU A 258 -29.86 12.64 10.43
CA GLU A 258 -31.05 12.00 9.82
C GLU A 258 -31.22 10.57 10.32
N HIS A 259 -30.16 9.78 10.39
CA HIS A 259 -30.21 8.41 10.90
C HIS A 259 -30.65 8.39 12.38
N TYR A 260 -29.95 9.12 13.25
CA TYR A 260 -30.31 9.21 14.67
C TYR A 260 -31.73 9.75 14.90
N SER A 261 -32.18 10.71 14.08
CA SER A 261 -33.56 11.23 14.14
C SER A 261 -34.60 10.12 13.98
N LYS A 262 -34.35 9.16 13.09
CA LYS A 262 -35.24 8.04 12.75
C LYS A 262 -35.10 6.85 13.71
N THR A 263 -33.88 6.40 14.00
CA THR A 263 -33.63 5.12 14.70
C THR A 263 -33.21 5.26 16.15
N LYS A 264 -32.88 6.47 16.63
CA LYS A 264 -32.26 6.74 17.95
C LYS A 264 -30.89 6.07 18.18
N THR A 265 -30.30 5.44 17.16
CA THR A 265 -28.98 4.79 17.25
C THR A 265 -27.87 5.72 16.72
N THR A 266 -26.73 5.77 17.41
CA THR A 266 -25.56 6.56 16.97
C THR A 266 -24.52 5.70 16.25
N ILE A 267 -24.20 6.03 14.99
CA ILE A 267 -23.15 5.35 14.21
C ILE A 267 -21.80 6.06 14.39
N PHE A 268 -21.10 5.77 15.49
CA PHE A 268 -19.74 6.24 15.73
C PHE A 268 -18.67 5.28 15.18
N ALA A 269 -17.46 5.81 15.01
CA ALA A 269 -16.27 5.04 14.71
C ALA A 269 -15.90 4.16 15.91
N LEU A 270 -15.82 2.84 15.69
CA LEU A 270 -15.44 1.86 16.72
C LEU A 270 -14.16 2.32 17.44
N SER A 271 -14.16 2.19 18.77
CA SER A 271 -13.02 2.37 19.67
C SER A 271 -11.90 1.34 19.43
N CYS A 272 -10.86 1.31 20.26
CA CYS A 272 -9.83 0.25 20.23
C CYS A 272 -10.33 -1.09 20.81
N THR A 273 -11.36 -1.06 21.67
CA THR A 273 -11.93 -2.25 22.34
C THR A 273 -13.10 -2.86 21.57
N GLU A 274 -13.96 -2.04 20.94
CA GLU A 274 -15.02 -2.54 20.02
C GLU A 274 -14.44 -3.11 18.70
N LYS A 275 -13.17 -2.82 18.39
CA LYS A 275 -12.45 -3.50 17.32
C LYS A 275 -11.84 -4.77 17.90
N LEU A 276 -12.18 -5.92 17.31
CA LEU A 276 -11.47 -7.19 17.49
C LEU A 276 -9.94 -6.95 17.49
N GLN A 277 -9.33 -7.15 18.66
CA GLN A 277 -7.89 -6.96 18.84
C GLN A 277 -7.15 -7.93 17.93
N LYS A 278 -6.20 -7.42 17.16
CA LYS A 278 -5.50 -8.22 16.14
C LYS A 278 -4.48 -9.19 16.74
N TRP A 279 -4.13 -9.02 18.01
CA TRP A 279 -3.04 -9.73 18.68
C TRP A 279 -3.28 -11.25 18.74
N HIS A 280 -4.52 -11.67 19.02
CA HIS A 280 -4.90 -13.09 19.08
C HIS A 280 -5.30 -13.67 17.71
N ARG A 281 -5.32 -12.86 16.65
CA ARG A 281 -5.46 -13.40 15.28
C ARG A 281 -4.09 -13.86 14.82
N LYS A 282 -3.90 -15.19 14.70
CA LYS A 282 -2.82 -15.74 13.85
C LYS A 282 -2.83 -14.96 12.53
N GLY A 283 -1.74 -14.26 12.24
CA GLY A 283 -1.71 -13.29 11.14
C GLY A 283 -2.18 -13.96 9.84
N LEU A 284 -3.09 -13.32 9.09
CA LEU A 284 -3.50 -13.84 7.79
C LEU A 284 -2.22 -14.01 6.95
N ARG A 285 -1.88 -15.26 6.62
CA ARG A 285 -0.74 -15.60 5.77
C ARG A 285 -0.77 -14.69 4.54
N ALA A 286 0.28 -13.91 4.34
CA ALA A 286 0.38 -12.96 3.22
C ALA A 286 0.30 -13.75 1.90
N GLY A 287 -0.90 -13.77 1.31
CA GLY A 287 -1.24 -14.77 0.29
C GLY A 287 -2.75 -14.96 0.07
N ILE A 288 -3.62 -14.64 1.03
CA ILE A 288 -5.07 -14.54 0.76
C ILE A 288 -5.31 -13.32 -0.15
N ALA A 289 -5.51 -13.60 -1.45
CA ALA A 289 -5.72 -12.59 -2.47
C ALA A 289 -6.96 -11.72 -2.16
N THR A 290 -6.88 -10.42 -2.48
CA THR A 290 -8.02 -9.51 -2.39
C THR A 290 -9.16 -9.99 -3.31
N LYS A 291 -10.25 -10.50 -2.71
CA LYS A 291 -11.45 -10.98 -3.42
C LYS A 291 -11.88 -9.96 -4.48
N ALA A 292 -12.08 -10.39 -5.73
CA ALA A 292 -12.18 -9.54 -6.93
C ALA A 292 -13.21 -8.40 -6.86
N SER A 293 -14.21 -8.52 -5.99
CA SER A 293 -15.14 -7.45 -5.57
C SER A 293 -14.48 -6.12 -5.13
N HIS A 294 -13.20 -6.11 -4.75
CA HIS A 294 -12.46 -4.90 -4.40
C HIS A 294 -11.78 -4.19 -5.58
N ILE A 295 -11.82 -4.77 -6.79
CA ILE A 295 -11.26 -4.14 -7.99
C ILE A 295 -12.10 -2.91 -8.35
N SER A 296 -11.44 -1.76 -8.43
CA SER A 296 -12.04 -0.53 -8.92
C SER A 296 -12.45 -0.69 -10.39
N LEU A 297 -13.76 -0.66 -10.69
CA LEU A 297 -14.32 -0.67 -12.05
C LEU A 297 -13.81 0.49 -12.95
N ARG A 298 -12.99 1.41 -12.41
CA ARG A 298 -12.27 2.42 -13.18
C ARG A 298 -11.15 1.80 -14.05
N SER A 299 -10.59 0.65 -13.66
CA SER A 299 -9.52 -0.06 -14.39
C SER A 299 -10.01 -0.68 -15.71
N PHE A 300 -11.26 -1.14 -15.77
CA PHE A 300 -11.88 -1.73 -16.97
C PHE A 300 -12.34 -0.70 -18.04
N ARG A 301 -11.70 0.48 -18.13
CA ARG A 301 -12.12 1.54 -19.06
C ARG A 301 -11.31 1.69 -20.34
N ASN A 302 -10.14 1.04 -20.46
CA ASN A 302 -9.29 1.19 -21.64
C ASN A 302 -9.51 0.13 -22.74
N THR A 303 -10.37 -0.87 -22.52
CA THR A 303 -10.78 -1.85 -23.56
C THR A 303 -11.87 -1.30 -24.51
N ARG A 304 -11.72 -0.04 -24.93
CA ARG A 304 -12.61 0.63 -25.90
C ARG A 304 -11.89 1.24 -27.12
N SER A 305 -10.55 1.22 -27.16
CA SER A 305 -9.76 1.62 -28.33
C SER A 305 -9.61 0.50 -29.38
N THR A 306 -9.72 -0.77 -28.99
CA THR A 306 -9.62 -1.93 -29.88
C THR A 306 -10.99 -2.44 -30.34
N ARG A 307 -11.64 -1.65 -31.21
CA ARG A 307 -12.67 -2.16 -32.12
C ARG A 307 -12.30 -1.82 -33.55
N GLU A 308 -12.20 -2.85 -34.39
CA GLU A 308 -12.08 -2.72 -35.83
C GLU A 308 -13.18 -1.80 -36.39
N ARG A 309 -12.87 -1.10 -37.49
CA ARG A 309 -13.86 -0.37 -38.30
C ARG A 309 -14.72 -1.33 -39.14
N ARG A 310 -15.49 -2.21 -38.50
CA ARG A 310 -16.58 -2.94 -39.21
C ARG A 310 -17.64 -1.92 -39.64
N LYS A 311 -17.70 -1.63 -40.94
CA LYS A 311 -18.78 -0.85 -41.56
C LYS A 311 -20.08 -1.65 -41.43
N CYS A 312 -20.97 -1.23 -40.54
CA CYS A 312 -22.30 -1.82 -40.39
C CYS A 312 -23.35 -0.69 -40.38
N ASN A 313 -24.18 -0.64 -41.43
CA ASN A 313 -25.20 0.40 -41.57
C ASN A 313 -26.24 0.30 -40.45
N ARG A 314 -26.33 1.35 -39.62
CA ARG A 314 -27.32 1.44 -38.54
C ARG A 314 -28.64 2.03 -39.04
N GLY A 315 -29.49 1.17 -39.60
CA GLY A 315 -30.91 1.48 -39.75
C GLY A 315 -31.53 1.87 -38.41
N ARG A 316 -32.25 2.99 -38.37
CA ARG A 316 -32.94 3.47 -37.16
C ARG A 316 -34.26 2.71 -36.98
N LYS A 317 -34.30 1.68 -36.11
CA LYS A 317 -35.56 1.23 -35.50
C LYS A 317 -35.80 2.00 -34.19
N ARG A 318 -36.75 2.94 -34.20
CA ARG A 318 -37.45 3.43 -33.00
C ARG A 318 -38.28 2.27 -32.46
N ASN A 319 -38.09 1.86 -31.22
CA ASN A 319 -39.04 1.01 -30.50
C ASN A 319 -39.65 1.78 -29.32
N ALA A 320 -40.92 1.50 -29.05
CA ALA A 320 -41.78 2.36 -28.25
C ALA A 320 -41.55 2.27 -26.73
N ARG A 321 -42.00 3.32 -26.04
CA ARG A 321 -42.08 3.43 -24.58
C ARG A 321 -43.17 2.49 -24.04
N LYS A 322 -42.82 1.26 -23.68
CA LYS A 322 -43.64 0.44 -22.78
C LYS A 322 -43.31 0.76 -21.34
N GLU A 323 -44.25 1.38 -20.65
CA GLU A 323 -44.19 1.56 -19.20
C GLU A 323 -44.37 0.19 -18.54
N ARG A 324 -43.54 -0.10 -17.54
CA ARG A 324 -43.74 -1.25 -16.65
C ARG A 324 -44.16 -0.69 -15.29
N LYS A 325 -45.21 -1.27 -14.71
CA LYS A 325 -45.56 -1.05 -13.31
C LYS A 325 -44.36 -1.44 -12.44
N ILE A 326 -44.22 -0.79 -11.30
CA ILE A 326 -43.21 -1.16 -10.29
C ILE A 326 -43.89 -2.13 -9.35
N ASP A 327 -43.52 -3.40 -9.41
CA ASP A 327 -44.04 -4.42 -8.51
C ASP A 327 -43.51 -4.16 -7.10
N THR A 328 -44.41 -3.83 -6.18
CA THR A 328 -44.07 -3.35 -4.82
C THR A 328 -43.56 -4.44 -3.88
N GLU A 329 -43.60 -5.69 -4.29
CA GLU A 329 -43.19 -6.86 -3.51
C GLU A 329 -41.65 -7.03 -3.41
N ASN A 330 -40.88 -6.36 -4.29
CA ASN A 330 -39.42 -6.37 -4.24
C ASN A 330 -38.82 -5.16 -3.47
N ILE A 331 -39.54 -4.69 -2.45
CA ILE A 331 -38.94 -3.83 -1.41
C ILE A 331 -38.08 -4.74 -0.53
N ASP A 332 -36.77 -4.49 -0.51
CA ASP A 332 -35.79 -5.25 0.27
C ASP A 332 -35.96 -4.98 1.78
N THR A 333 -36.93 -5.67 2.41
CA THR A 333 -37.28 -5.59 3.83
C THR A 333 -36.30 -6.34 4.75
N ASN A 334 -35.02 -6.45 4.35
CA ASN A 334 -33.95 -6.91 5.24
C ASN A 334 -33.69 -5.85 6.33
N ASP A 335 -34.48 -5.91 7.40
CA ASP A 335 -34.18 -5.27 8.66
C ASP A 335 -32.88 -5.84 9.23
N PHE A 336 -31.78 -5.09 9.06
CA PHE A 336 -30.42 -5.48 9.43
C PHE A 336 -30.24 -5.80 10.93
N PHE A 337 -31.24 -5.54 11.77
CA PHE A 337 -31.26 -5.88 13.19
C PHE A 337 -31.75 -7.31 13.50
N LYS A 338 -32.33 -8.05 12.54
CA LYS A 338 -32.55 -9.50 12.64
C LYS A 338 -31.75 -10.24 11.56
N ARG A 339 -31.03 -11.30 11.96
CA ARG A 339 -30.33 -12.20 11.03
C ARG A 339 -31.04 -13.55 11.01
N ASP A 340 -31.70 -13.82 9.90
CA ASP A 340 -32.18 -15.16 9.58
C ASP A 340 -31.00 -16.00 9.07
N ILE A 341 -30.47 -16.84 9.96
CA ILE A 341 -29.30 -17.70 9.68
C ILE A 341 -29.65 -18.77 8.64
N GLU A 342 -30.89 -19.24 8.63
CA GLU A 342 -31.34 -20.32 7.75
C GLU A 342 -31.57 -19.81 6.32
N MET A 343 -32.24 -18.68 6.14
CA MET A 343 -32.31 -17.98 4.85
C MET A 343 -30.91 -17.60 4.33
N MET A 344 -29.96 -17.24 5.21
CA MET A 344 -28.58 -16.98 4.81
C MET A 344 -27.87 -18.27 4.33
N SER A 345 -28.02 -19.39 5.04
CA SER A 345 -27.49 -20.70 4.65
C SER A 345 -28.07 -21.19 3.32
N GLN A 346 -29.39 -21.08 3.14
CA GLN A 346 -30.07 -21.40 1.88
C GLN A 346 -29.59 -20.50 0.72
N LYS A 347 -29.42 -19.19 0.95
CA LYS A 347 -28.87 -18.26 -0.07
C LYS A 347 -27.42 -18.60 -0.45
N VAL A 348 -26.61 -19.14 0.45
CA VAL A 348 -25.26 -19.65 0.14
C VAL A 348 -25.34 -20.93 -0.70
N LYS A 349 -26.17 -21.92 -0.34
CA LYS A 349 -26.39 -23.14 -1.15
C LYS A 349 -26.87 -22.80 -2.57
N VAL A 350 -27.90 -21.96 -2.70
CA VAL A 350 -28.44 -21.48 -3.99
C VAL A 350 -27.41 -20.62 -4.77
N GLY A 351 -26.47 -19.99 -4.08
CA GLY A 351 -25.34 -19.29 -4.70
C GLY A 351 -24.33 -20.26 -5.35
N LEU A 352 -23.98 -21.35 -4.65
CA LEU A 352 -23.07 -22.39 -5.13
C LEU A 352 -23.62 -23.13 -6.36
N ASP A 353 -24.92 -23.44 -6.38
CA ASP A 353 -25.56 -24.09 -7.54
C ASP A 353 -25.74 -23.18 -8.78
N LYS A 354 -25.52 -21.86 -8.64
CA LYS A 354 -25.65 -20.91 -9.77
C LYS A 354 -24.38 -20.79 -10.62
N GLU A 355 -23.19 -21.19 -10.14
CA GLU A 355 -21.98 -21.32 -10.99
C GLU A 355 -22.00 -22.60 -11.83
N LYS A 356 -22.90 -22.66 -12.81
CA LYS A 356 -23.26 -23.91 -13.53
C LYS A 356 -22.09 -24.70 -14.13
N LEU A 357 -21.00 -24.07 -14.59
CA LEU A 357 -20.01 -24.76 -15.43
C LEU A 357 -19.23 -25.86 -14.67
N HIS A 358 -18.45 -25.51 -13.64
CA HIS A 358 -17.67 -26.50 -12.88
C HIS A 358 -18.55 -27.48 -12.10
N SER A 359 -19.69 -27.00 -11.56
CA SER A 359 -20.64 -27.84 -10.83
C SER A 359 -21.30 -28.88 -11.75
N HIS A 360 -21.62 -28.54 -13.00
CA HIS A 360 -22.21 -29.48 -13.96
C HIS A 360 -21.22 -30.58 -14.38
N PHE A 361 -20.00 -30.24 -14.79
CA PHE A 361 -19.01 -31.25 -15.18
C PHE A 361 -18.73 -32.26 -14.05
N TYR A 362 -18.54 -31.78 -12.82
CA TYR A 362 -18.36 -32.63 -11.65
C TYR A 362 -19.59 -33.53 -11.38
N LYS A 363 -20.80 -32.96 -11.36
CA LYS A 363 -22.04 -33.74 -11.16
C LYS A 363 -22.27 -34.78 -12.27
N THR A 364 -21.88 -34.48 -13.51
CA THR A 364 -21.93 -35.43 -14.63
C THR A 364 -20.90 -36.55 -14.47
N LEU A 365 -19.65 -36.25 -14.11
CA LEU A 365 -18.61 -37.26 -13.86
C LEU A 365 -18.99 -38.22 -12.72
N MET A 366 -19.57 -37.71 -11.63
CA MET A 366 -20.12 -38.54 -10.56
C MET A 366 -21.31 -39.39 -11.02
N LYS A 367 -22.25 -38.82 -11.79
CA LYS A 367 -23.41 -39.56 -12.34
C LYS A 367 -22.96 -40.76 -13.20
N HIS A 368 -21.88 -40.61 -13.96
CA HIS A 368 -21.28 -41.67 -14.78
C HIS A 368 -20.20 -42.48 -14.05
N LYS A 369 -20.08 -42.35 -12.71
CA LYS A 369 -19.13 -43.06 -11.84
C LYS A 369 -17.64 -42.96 -12.24
N MET A 370 -17.23 -41.95 -13.04
CA MET A 370 -15.86 -41.82 -13.59
C MET A 370 -14.85 -41.22 -12.59
N MET A 371 -14.97 -41.62 -11.32
CA MET A 371 -14.32 -41.01 -10.15
C MET A 371 -12.80 -41.20 -10.14
N SER A 372 -12.30 -42.29 -10.72
CA SER A 372 -10.88 -42.66 -10.82
C SER A 372 -10.08 -41.83 -11.82
N THR A 373 -10.71 -40.92 -12.57
CA THR A 373 -9.99 -40.03 -13.50
C THR A 373 -9.35 -38.86 -12.75
N GLY A 374 -8.10 -38.51 -13.06
CA GLY A 374 -7.38 -37.42 -12.39
C GLY A 374 -8.10 -36.06 -12.48
N LEU A 375 -8.82 -35.81 -13.58
CA LEU A 375 -9.68 -34.63 -13.73
C LEU A 375 -10.89 -34.66 -12.76
N SER A 376 -11.49 -35.84 -12.53
CA SER A 376 -12.54 -35.99 -11.52
C SER A 376 -12.00 -35.74 -10.12
N MET A 377 -10.85 -36.31 -9.76
CA MET A 377 -10.22 -36.10 -8.45
C MET A 377 -9.89 -34.62 -8.20
N GLU A 378 -9.30 -33.91 -9.17
CA GLU A 378 -8.99 -32.48 -9.03
C GLU A 378 -10.26 -31.62 -8.90
N LEU A 379 -11.34 -31.93 -9.63
CA LEU A 379 -12.63 -31.25 -9.48
C LEU A 379 -13.31 -31.53 -8.14
N HIS A 380 -13.20 -32.76 -7.64
CA HIS A 380 -13.71 -33.20 -6.33
C HIS A 380 -12.95 -32.52 -5.18
N TYR A 381 -11.62 -32.53 -5.23
CA TYR A 381 -10.73 -31.80 -4.31
C TYR A 381 -11.07 -30.30 -4.26
N ARG A 382 -11.16 -29.65 -5.44
CA ARG A 382 -11.51 -28.21 -5.53
C ARG A 382 -12.89 -27.90 -4.99
N ASN A 383 -13.88 -28.78 -5.16
CA ASN A 383 -15.22 -28.58 -4.60
C ASN A 383 -15.22 -28.76 -3.08
N SER A 384 -14.65 -29.85 -2.56
CA SER A 384 -14.54 -30.08 -1.11
C SER A 384 -13.73 -28.97 -0.41
N TRP A 385 -12.64 -28.49 -1.02
CA TRP A 385 -11.83 -27.40 -0.48
C TRP A 385 -12.59 -26.07 -0.47
N ARG A 386 -13.34 -25.74 -1.54
CA ARG A 386 -14.17 -24.53 -1.60
C ARG A 386 -15.31 -24.58 -0.59
N ALA A 387 -15.97 -25.73 -0.44
CA ALA A 387 -16.99 -25.93 0.59
C ALA A 387 -16.40 -25.78 2.00
N ARG A 388 -15.26 -26.42 2.30
CA ARG A 388 -14.54 -26.27 3.57
C ARG A 388 -14.23 -24.82 3.90
N VAL A 389 -13.67 -24.06 2.95
CA VAL A 389 -13.35 -22.64 3.16
C VAL A 389 -14.61 -21.79 3.38
N VAL A 390 -15.71 -22.07 2.67
CA VAL A 390 -16.97 -21.32 2.82
C VAL A 390 -17.65 -21.59 4.17
N PHE A 391 -17.62 -22.83 4.68
CA PHE A 391 -18.24 -23.17 5.95
C PHE A 391 -17.33 -22.91 7.17
N MET A 392 -16.00 -22.96 7.03
CA MET A 392 -15.06 -22.59 8.11
C MET A 392 -14.88 -21.07 8.30
N ASP A 393 -15.19 -20.22 7.30
CA ASP A 393 -15.16 -18.76 7.45
C ASP A 393 -16.29 -18.23 8.39
N HIS A 394 -17.20 -19.08 8.88
CA HIS A 394 -18.48 -18.72 9.52
C HIS A 394 -18.85 -19.58 10.75
N ASP A 395 -18.60 -19.05 11.96
CA ASP A 395 -18.72 -19.70 13.29
C ASP A 395 -20.11 -20.28 13.69
N TYR A 396 -21.11 -20.21 12.82
CA TYR A 396 -22.51 -20.59 13.10
C TYR A 396 -23.00 -21.78 12.25
N CYS A 397 -22.13 -22.41 11.46
CA CYS A 397 -22.41 -23.72 10.87
C CYS A 397 -22.00 -24.83 11.84
N GLN A 398 -22.96 -25.58 12.37
CA GLN A 398 -22.69 -26.83 13.09
C GLN A 398 -22.63 -28.02 12.10
N ASN A 399 -21.99 -29.12 12.48
CA ASN A 399 -21.77 -30.33 11.65
C ASN A 399 -21.10 -30.06 10.28
N VAL A 400 -20.14 -29.13 10.26
CA VAL A 400 -19.35 -28.73 9.08
C VAL A 400 -18.70 -29.90 8.34
N ASN A 401 -18.23 -30.91 9.08
CA ASN A 401 -17.47 -32.05 8.52
C ASN A 401 -18.27 -32.94 7.56
N ASN A 402 -19.61 -32.89 7.57
CA ASN A 402 -20.47 -33.68 6.68
C ASN A 402 -20.84 -32.91 5.39
N LEU A 403 -20.37 -31.68 5.21
CA LEU A 403 -20.69 -30.81 4.06
C LEU A 403 -19.63 -30.83 2.94
N PHE A 404 -18.54 -31.58 3.13
CA PHE A 404 -17.49 -31.81 2.14
C PHE A 404 -16.71 -33.07 2.50
N ASP A 405 -16.16 -33.73 1.48
CA ASP A 405 -15.35 -34.91 1.66
C ASP A 405 -13.94 -34.52 2.17
N ASN A 406 -13.61 -34.95 3.38
CA ASN A 406 -12.28 -34.73 3.98
C ASN A 406 -11.23 -35.75 3.50
N SER A 407 -11.61 -36.93 3.00
CA SER A 407 -10.64 -37.98 2.62
C SER A 407 -9.72 -37.48 1.50
N ILE A 408 -10.30 -36.88 0.46
CA ILE A 408 -9.54 -36.27 -0.64
C ILE A 408 -8.76 -35.01 -0.23
N LEU A 409 -9.10 -34.37 0.89
CA LEU A 409 -8.37 -33.22 1.43
C LEU A 409 -7.16 -33.62 2.28
N ILE A 410 -7.00 -34.92 2.57
CA ILE A 410 -5.91 -35.51 3.34
C ILE A 410 -4.90 -36.22 2.42
N THR A 411 -5.35 -36.90 1.36
CA THR A 411 -4.48 -37.74 0.51
C THR A 411 -3.34 -37.01 -0.21
N GLN A 412 -3.51 -35.73 -0.59
CA GLN A 412 -2.40 -34.93 -1.13
C GLN A 412 -1.35 -34.49 -0.08
N GLY A 413 -1.57 -34.82 1.20
CA GLY A 413 -0.62 -34.50 2.28
C GLY A 413 0.60 -35.42 2.36
N ASN A 414 0.54 -36.64 1.78
CA ASN A 414 1.55 -37.66 2.05
C ASN A 414 1.86 -38.65 0.89
N VAL A 415 1.36 -38.41 -0.33
CA VAL A 415 1.60 -39.31 -1.48
C VAL A 415 2.19 -38.56 -2.67
N HIS A 416 3.51 -38.64 -2.82
CA HIS A 416 4.20 -38.44 -4.09
C HIS A 416 5.35 -39.46 -4.26
N SER A 417 5.10 -40.69 -3.83
CA SER A 417 5.98 -41.85 -3.98
C SER A 417 5.15 -43.01 -4.55
N GLN A 418 5.52 -43.47 -5.76
CA GLN A 418 4.79 -44.50 -6.53
C GLN A 418 3.40 -43.99 -7.01
N VAL A 419 2.81 -44.46 -8.11
CA VAL A 419 2.88 -45.76 -8.80
C VAL A 419 3.10 -45.59 -10.32
N ARG A 420 3.85 -46.50 -10.96
CA ARG A 420 3.84 -46.74 -12.41
C ARG A 420 2.75 -47.78 -12.73
N PRO A 421 2.02 -47.68 -13.86
CA PRO A 421 1.02 -48.68 -14.21
C PRO A 421 1.69 -49.96 -14.75
N GLU A 422 1.49 -51.07 -14.04
CA GLU A 422 1.55 -52.41 -14.60
C GLU A 422 0.15 -53.06 -14.52
N SER A 423 -0.04 -54.14 -15.26
CA SER A 423 -1.36 -54.62 -15.67
C SER A 423 -1.65 -56.04 -15.21
N SER A 424 -2.91 -56.45 -15.38
CA SER A 424 -3.52 -57.77 -15.11
C SER A 424 -4.05 -58.02 -13.68
N LEU A 425 -5.29 -58.51 -13.68
CA LEU A 425 -6.01 -59.28 -12.65
C LEU A 425 -5.59 -60.77 -12.79
N PRO A 426 -5.85 -61.70 -11.84
CA PRO A 426 -7.13 -61.78 -11.10
C PRO A 426 -7.19 -62.41 -9.68
N SER A 427 -8.40 -62.31 -9.10
CA SER A 427 -9.13 -63.31 -8.30
C SER A 427 -8.60 -63.89 -6.98
N ASN A 428 -9.46 -63.70 -5.96
CA ASN A 428 -9.98 -64.69 -4.99
C ASN A 428 -9.42 -64.82 -3.55
N GLU A 429 -10.42 -64.84 -2.65
CA GLU A 429 -10.58 -65.62 -1.41
C GLU A 429 -9.84 -65.24 -0.11
N ASN A 430 -10.69 -65.01 0.91
CA ASN A 430 -10.55 -65.35 2.33
C ASN A 430 -9.43 -64.66 3.14
N GLU A 431 -9.46 -64.71 4.47
CA GLU A 431 -10.47 -64.40 5.50
C GLU A 431 -9.67 -64.43 6.82
N GLU A 432 -9.98 -63.55 7.76
CA GLU A 432 -9.49 -63.55 9.16
C GLU A 432 -7.96 -63.39 9.42
N GLU A 433 -7.64 -63.16 10.71
CA GLU A 433 -6.34 -62.76 11.30
C GLU A 433 -5.72 -61.46 10.72
N LEU A 434 -5.26 -60.49 11.53
CA LEU A 434 -4.77 -60.54 12.92
C LEU A 434 -5.20 -59.26 13.68
N ILE A 435 -5.82 -59.40 14.86
CA ILE A 435 -6.12 -58.28 15.78
C ILE A 435 -5.35 -58.46 17.09
N SER A 436 -4.07 -58.12 17.04
CA SER A 436 -3.13 -58.00 18.17
C SER A 436 -1.89 -57.24 17.65
N ASP A 437 -1.38 -56.16 18.25
CA ASP A 437 -1.68 -55.58 19.57
C ASP A 437 -1.81 -54.05 19.53
N LEU A 438 -2.67 -53.53 20.43
CA LEU A 438 -2.56 -52.16 20.93
C LEU A 438 -1.70 -52.18 22.21
N ASN A 439 -0.92 -51.11 22.41
CA ASN A 439 -0.04 -50.79 23.56
C ASN A 439 1.47 -50.99 23.33
N ALA A 440 2.07 -50.03 22.63
CA ALA A 440 3.48 -49.72 22.76
C ALA A 440 3.66 -48.20 22.65
N ASP A 441 3.94 -47.53 23.77
CA ASP A 441 4.16 -46.09 23.81
C ASP A 441 5.40 -45.70 23.00
N LYS A 442 5.17 -45.15 21.80
CA LYS A 442 6.18 -44.44 21.03
C LYS A 442 5.92 -42.95 21.15
N GLU A 443 6.74 -42.30 21.96
CA GLU A 443 6.76 -40.84 22.10
C GLU A 443 6.78 -40.20 20.70
N VAL A 444 5.76 -39.40 20.38
CA VAL A 444 5.72 -38.65 19.12
C VAL A 444 6.86 -37.63 19.16
N PRO A 445 7.83 -37.67 18.22
CA PRO A 445 9.01 -36.79 18.30
C PRO A 445 8.60 -35.32 18.38
N ILE A 446 9.12 -34.65 19.42
CA ILE A 446 8.82 -33.25 19.71
C ILE A 446 9.20 -32.38 18.49
N VAL A 447 8.33 -31.41 18.18
CA VAL A 447 8.38 -30.52 17.02
C VAL A 447 9.81 -30.02 16.74
N GLN A 448 10.40 -30.47 15.63
CA GLN A 448 11.72 -30.01 15.21
C GLN A 448 11.73 -28.51 14.89
N ASP A 449 12.80 -27.85 15.36
CA ASP A 449 12.97 -26.41 15.53
C ASP A 449 12.46 -25.47 14.41
N GLN A 450 12.00 -24.29 14.84
CA GLN A 450 11.75 -23.12 13.97
C GLN A 450 13.07 -22.38 13.59
N LYS A 451 14.19 -23.11 13.52
CA LYS A 451 15.55 -22.60 13.24
C LYS A 451 15.70 -22.21 11.77
N MET A 452 16.58 -21.24 11.47
CA MET A 452 17.16 -21.08 10.12
C MET A 452 18.41 -21.95 9.95
N MET A 453 18.73 -22.36 8.71
CA MET A 453 19.91 -23.17 8.38
C MET A 453 21.20 -22.63 9.02
N TYR A 454 21.46 -21.32 8.85
CA TYR A 454 22.65 -20.66 9.41
C TYR A 454 22.25 -19.63 10.47
N GLU A 455 22.11 -20.10 11.72
CA GLU A 455 21.73 -19.27 12.87
C GLU A 455 22.73 -19.35 14.04
N ASN A 456 23.64 -20.34 14.04
CA ASN A 456 24.68 -20.49 15.07
C ASN A 456 25.84 -19.49 14.87
N LYS A 457 25.81 -18.38 15.61
CA LYS A 457 26.77 -17.26 15.45
C LYS A 457 28.24 -17.56 15.74
N ARG A 458 28.60 -18.65 16.45
CA ARG A 458 29.99 -18.89 16.89
C ARG A 458 30.93 -19.26 15.74
N GLU A 459 30.65 -20.35 15.03
CA GLU A 459 31.49 -20.84 13.93
C GLU A 459 31.59 -19.82 12.77
N MET A 460 30.51 -19.07 12.54
CA MET A 460 30.47 -17.93 11.61
C MET A 460 31.48 -16.83 11.97
N LEU A 461 31.64 -16.55 13.27
CA LEU A 461 32.48 -15.45 13.77
C LEU A 461 33.97 -15.76 13.62
N ASP A 462 34.37 -17.02 13.85
CA ASP A 462 35.77 -17.43 13.73
C ASP A 462 36.20 -17.49 12.26
N LEU A 463 35.33 -17.96 11.36
CA LEU A 463 35.54 -17.83 9.92
C LEU A 463 35.69 -16.34 9.51
N GLN A 464 34.87 -15.43 10.06
CA GLN A 464 34.95 -14.00 9.75
C GLN A 464 36.24 -13.34 10.31
N LYS A 465 36.78 -13.81 11.45
CA LYS A 465 38.10 -13.37 11.95
C LYS A 465 39.22 -13.76 10.99
N SER A 466 39.23 -15.01 10.52
CA SER A 466 40.24 -15.49 9.55
C SER A 466 40.26 -14.66 8.27
N PHE A 467 39.09 -14.21 7.79
CA PHE A 467 39.03 -13.32 6.63
C PHE A 467 39.56 -11.91 6.90
N ASN A 468 39.24 -11.32 8.04
CA ASN A 468 39.75 -9.98 8.39
C ASN A 468 41.26 -9.98 8.66
N ALA A 469 41.86 -11.13 8.97
CA ALA A 469 43.30 -11.28 9.15
C ALA A 469 44.07 -11.51 7.83
N ALA A 470 43.39 -11.76 6.70
CA ALA A 470 43.99 -12.11 5.42
C ALA A 470 44.40 -10.91 4.54
N GLU A 471 44.24 -9.66 5.01
CA GLU A 471 44.72 -8.45 4.32
C GLU A 471 46.26 -8.34 4.37
N THR A 472 46.93 -9.05 3.47
CA THR A 472 48.39 -8.95 3.27
C THR A 472 48.75 -7.90 2.20
N LYS A 473 49.94 -7.30 2.33
CA LYS A 473 50.40 -6.18 1.47
C LYS A 473 50.69 -6.56 0.01
N THR A 474 50.52 -7.82 -0.37
CA THR A 474 50.93 -8.40 -1.66
C THR A 474 49.77 -8.70 -2.61
N GLY A 475 48.52 -8.40 -2.23
CA GLY A 475 47.37 -8.41 -3.15
C GLY A 475 46.80 -9.80 -3.52
N THR A 476 47.23 -10.85 -2.83
CA THR A 476 46.64 -12.19 -2.88
C THR A 476 46.21 -12.61 -1.48
N TYR A 477 44.94 -12.98 -1.34
CA TYR A 477 44.33 -13.30 -0.05
C TYR A 477 44.38 -14.81 0.18
N GLU A 478 45.22 -15.25 1.11
CA GLU A 478 45.28 -16.65 1.53
C GLU A 478 44.31 -16.91 2.70
N ILE A 479 43.49 -17.95 2.55
CA ILE A 479 42.47 -18.34 3.52
C ILE A 479 42.78 -19.73 4.03
N ARG A 480 42.92 -19.88 5.35
CA ARG A 480 42.86 -21.19 6.01
C ARG A 480 41.45 -21.48 6.49
N LEU A 481 40.83 -22.54 5.97
CA LEU A 481 39.50 -22.98 6.40
C LEU A 481 39.62 -24.04 7.51
N PRO A 482 38.80 -23.97 8.57
CA PRO A 482 38.68 -25.07 9.55
C PRO A 482 38.23 -26.38 8.92
N SER A 483 38.54 -27.50 9.58
CA SER A 483 37.96 -28.80 9.23
C SER A 483 36.45 -28.79 9.49
N TYR A 484 35.66 -28.84 8.43
CA TYR A 484 34.20 -28.80 8.46
C TYR A 484 33.58 -30.15 8.12
N LYS A 485 32.37 -30.39 8.64
CA LYS A 485 31.59 -31.60 8.41
C LYS A 485 30.52 -31.36 7.34
N ARG A 486 30.17 -32.42 6.60
CA ARG A 486 29.09 -32.39 5.60
C ARG A 486 27.75 -32.18 6.30
N VAL A 487 27.09 -31.05 6.07
CA VAL A 487 25.80 -30.70 6.68
C VAL A 487 24.61 -31.10 5.79
N GLN A 488 23.46 -31.41 6.37
CA GLN A 488 22.22 -31.58 5.61
C GLN A 488 21.43 -30.25 5.58
N PRO A 489 20.76 -29.91 4.47
CA PRO A 489 19.94 -28.70 4.40
C PRO A 489 18.74 -28.79 5.33
N CYS A 490 18.48 -27.73 6.10
CA CYS A 490 17.41 -27.69 7.10
C CYS A 490 16.80 -26.29 7.26
N GLY A 491 15.84 -26.18 8.18
CA GLY A 491 15.18 -24.93 8.59
C GLY A 491 13.77 -24.76 8.03
N PHE A 492 12.94 -23.98 8.74
CA PHE A 492 11.48 -23.89 8.51
C PHE A 492 11.06 -23.36 7.11
N ASN A 493 12.00 -22.77 6.37
CA ASN A 493 11.81 -22.16 5.06
C ASN A 493 12.48 -22.93 3.91
N TYR A 494 13.15 -24.06 4.21
CA TYR A 494 13.71 -24.97 3.22
C TYR A 494 12.63 -25.89 2.61
N ILE A 495 12.84 -26.30 1.36
CA ILE A 495 12.09 -27.33 0.65
C ILE A 495 13.10 -28.30 0.04
N ALA A 496 13.00 -29.56 0.45
CA ALA A 496 13.78 -30.66 -0.10
C ALA A 496 13.26 -30.99 -1.52
N VAL A 497 14.00 -30.51 -2.53
CA VAL A 497 13.70 -30.74 -3.94
C VAL A 497 14.99 -30.66 -4.75
N THR A 498 15.21 -31.60 -5.68
CA THR A 498 16.40 -31.61 -6.53
C THR A 498 16.34 -30.46 -7.55
N GLN A 499 17.43 -29.72 -7.72
CA GLN A 499 17.47 -28.60 -8.68
C GLN A 499 17.30 -29.09 -10.13
N GLY A 500 16.73 -28.25 -11.00
CA GLY A 500 16.41 -28.61 -12.39
C GLY A 500 15.18 -29.50 -12.59
N THR A 501 14.54 -29.98 -11.52
CA THR A 501 13.28 -30.74 -11.60
C THR A 501 12.07 -29.85 -11.90
N ASN A 502 10.99 -30.43 -12.42
CA ASN A 502 9.74 -29.71 -12.70
C ASN A 502 9.12 -29.10 -11.43
N GLU A 503 9.30 -29.77 -10.30
CA GLU A 503 8.91 -29.36 -8.95
C GLU A 503 9.71 -28.12 -8.52
N TRP A 504 11.04 -28.15 -8.68
CA TRP A 504 11.91 -27.00 -8.43
C TRP A 504 11.61 -25.82 -9.37
N HIS A 505 11.32 -26.07 -10.64
CA HIS A 505 10.87 -25.04 -11.58
C HIS A 505 9.53 -24.42 -11.13
N SER A 506 8.57 -25.25 -10.72
CA SER A 506 7.23 -24.81 -10.28
C SER A 506 7.27 -23.88 -9.07
N LEU A 507 8.14 -24.14 -8.09
CA LEU A 507 8.35 -23.27 -6.92
C LEU A 507 8.85 -21.86 -7.28
N ARG A 508 9.40 -21.67 -8.48
CA ARG A 508 10.04 -20.42 -8.93
C ARG A 508 9.10 -19.56 -9.79
N ILE A 509 7.97 -20.10 -10.25
CA ILE A 509 7.02 -19.39 -11.13
C ILE A 509 6.38 -18.21 -10.38
N GLY A 510 6.61 -16.99 -10.86
CA GLY A 510 6.10 -15.78 -10.22
C GLY A 510 6.84 -15.37 -8.95
N VAL A 511 8.01 -15.94 -8.66
CA VAL A 511 8.81 -15.66 -7.46
C VAL A 511 10.13 -14.99 -7.84
N ILE A 512 10.53 -13.97 -7.07
CA ILE A 512 11.81 -13.30 -7.23
C ILE A 512 12.91 -14.17 -6.62
N THR A 513 13.47 -15.05 -7.44
CA THR A 513 14.63 -15.85 -7.04
C THR A 513 15.92 -15.02 -7.06
N ALA A 514 16.88 -15.32 -6.19
CA ALA A 514 18.17 -14.62 -6.10
C ALA A 514 18.87 -14.39 -7.46
N SER A 515 18.88 -15.38 -8.37
CA SER A 515 19.46 -15.26 -9.72
C SER A 515 18.63 -14.45 -10.74
N LYS A 516 17.46 -13.93 -10.34
CA LYS A 516 16.59 -13.04 -11.16
C LYS A 516 16.53 -11.61 -10.64
N LEU A 517 16.81 -11.40 -9.35
CA LEU A 517 16.90 -10.07 -8.74
C LEU A 517 17.87 -9.13 -9.49
N PRO A 518 19.05 -9.56 -9.98
CA PRO A 518 19.91 -8.72 -10.83
C PRO A 518 19.23 -8.20 -12.10
N SER A 519 18.39 -9.03 -12.75
CA SER A 519 17.65 -8.64 -13.96
C SER A 519 16.59 -7.58 -13.64
N LEU A 520 15.84 -7.76 -12.54
CA LEU A 520 14.84 -6.78 -12.06
C LEU A 520 15.44 -5.45 -11.60
N LEU A 521 16.68 -5.44 -11.13
CA LEU A 521 17.42 -4.21 -10.80
C LEU A 521 18.12 -3.58 -12.03
N GLY A 522 18.00 -4.23 -13.20
CA GLY A 522 18.49 -3.75 -14.49
C GLY A 522 19.97 -4.04 -14.79
N PHE A 523 20.66 -4.88 -13.99
CA PHE A 523 22.07 -5.23 -14.24
C PHE A 523 22.26 -6.03 -15.53
N CYS A 524 21.27 -6.82 -15.93
CA CYS A 524 21.31 -7.63 -17.15
C CYS A 524 20.86 -6.87 -18.42
N GLY A 525 20.57 -5.57 -18.34
CA GLY A 525 20.05 -4.76 -19.46
C GLY A 525 18.53 -4.61 -19.50
N HIS A 526 18.04 -3.70 -20.35
CA HIS A 526 16.64 -3.28 -20.39
C HIS A 526 15.67 -4.35 -20.93
N LYS A 527 16.12 -5.21 -21.87
CA LYS A 527 15.32 -6.34 -22.39
C LYS A 527 15.03 -7.34 -21.26
N GLN A 528 16.08 -7.79 -20.59
CA GLN A 528 16.06 -8.77 -19.51
C GLN A 528 15.31 -8.25 -18.27
N PHE A 529 15.39 -6.93 -17.99
CA PHE A 529 14.55 -6.26 -17.00
C PHE A 529 13.05 -6.43 -17.31
N ASN A 530 12.62 -6.12 -18.54
CA ASN A 530 11.22 -6.23 -18.94
C ASN A 530 10.74 -7.70 -18.99
N GLU A 531 11.58 -8.64 -19.42
CA GLU A 531 11.28 -10.08 -19.45
C GLU A 531 11.09 -10.65 -18.05
N ALA A 532 12.03 -10.41 -17.12
CA ALA A 532 11.90 -10.84 -15.73
C ALA A 532 10.70 -10.18 -15.03
N TRP A 533 10.48 -8.88 -15.26
CA TRP A 533 9.31 -8.17 -14.74
C TRP A 533 8.00 -8.78 -15.24
N PHE A 534 7.90 -9.09 -16.54
CA PHE A 534 6.72 -9.72 -17.13
C PHE A 534 6.44 -11.10 -16.54
N CYS A 535 7.45 -11.96 -16.45
CA CYS A 535 7.29 -13.33 -15.93
C CYS A 535 6.82 -13.31 -14.48
N ILE A 536 7.41 -12.44 -13.65
CA ILE A 536 7.11 -12.37 -12.22
C ILE A 536 5.75 -11.71 -11.96
N HIS A 537 5.45 -10.59 -12.60
CA HIS A 537 4.16 -9.90 -12.45
C HIS A 537 2.98 -10.76 -12.89
N ASN A 538 3.13 -11.51 -13.99
CA ASN A 538 2.04 -12.31 -14.57
C ASN A 538 2.03 -13.78 -14.12
N LYS A 539 3.02 -14.20 -13.32
CA LYS A 539 3.24 -15.61 -12.90
C LYS A 539 3.33 -16.58 -14.08
N VAL A 540 4.11 -16.19 -15.09
CA VAL A 540 4.43 -17.00 -16.27
C VAL A 540 5.80 -17.64 -16.05
N ASP A 541 5.99 -18.88 -16.50
CA ASP A 541 7.30 -19.52 -16.51
C ASP A 541 8.19 -18.91 -17.61
N GLU A 542 9.38 -18.44 -17.21
CA GLU A 542 10.41 -17.92 -18.11
C GLU A 542 10.92 -19.01 -19.07
N SER A 543 10.87 -20.29 -18.69
CA SER A 543 11.27 -21.40 -19.58
C SER A 543 10.44 -21.45 -20.87
N THR A 544 9.16 -21.07 -20.78
CA THR A 544 8.21 -21.07 -21.89
C THR A 544 8.30 -19.77 -22.69
N LEU A 545 8.61 -18.64 -22.04
CA LEU A 545 8.67 -17.33 -22.69
C LEU A 545 10.00 -17.08 -23.41
N THR A 546 11.13 -17.45 -22.78
CA THR A 546 12.50 -17.19 -23.25
C THR A 546 13.43 -18.39 -22.95
N PRO A 547 13.20 -19.57 -23.58
CA PRO A 547 13.97 -20.79 -23.34
C PRO A 547 15.47 -20.59 -23.59
N LYS A 548 16.29 -20.84 -22.56
CA LYS A 548 17.75 -20.55 -22.55
C LYS A 548 18.59 -21.68 -23.16
N ARG A 549 18.25 -22.08 -24.39
CA ARG A 549 18.93 -23.11 -25.19
C ARG A 549 20.19 -22.57 -25.87
N PHE A 550 21.11 -22.01 -25.08
CA PHE A 550 22.42 -21.57 -25.58
C PHE A 550 23.52 -22.38 -24.88
N LYS A 551 24.50 -22.86 -25.64
CA LYS A 551 25.51 -23.85 -25.21
C LYS A 551 26.14 -23.55 -23.84
N ASN A 552 26.43 -22.28 -23.54
CA ASN A 552 27.04 -21.85 -22.28
C ASN A 552 26.13 -22.05 -21.04
N PHE A 553 24.81 -22.20 -21.20
CA PHE A 553 23.87 -22.54 -20.12
C PHE A 553 23.84 -24.05 -19.86
N GLU A 554 23.74 -24.85 -20.94
CA GLU A 554 23.81 -26.32 -20.88
C GLU A 554 25.16 -26.80 -20.31
N ARG A 555 26.27 -26.20 -20.77
CA ARG A 555 27.62 -26.34 -20.20
C ARG A 555 27.70 -25.98 -18.72
N GLY A 556 26.90 -24.99 -18.29
CA GLY A 556 26.80 -24.62 -16.88
C GLY A 556 26.35 -25.82 -16.03
N VAL A 557 25.20 -26.41 -16.40
CA VAL A 557 24.58 -27.55 -15.71
C VAL A 557 25.46 -28.81 -15.80
N GLU A 558 26.11 -29.07 -16.93
CA GLU A 558 26.96 -30.26 -17.13
C GLU A 558 28.22 -30.26 -16.25
N PHE A 559 28.79 -29.08 -15.98
CA PHE A 559 30.05 -28.95 -15.24
C PHE A 559 29.90 -28.46 -13.80
N GLU A 560 28.69 -28.07 -13.36
CA GLU A 560 28.40 -27.72 -11.97
C GLU A 560 28.87 -28.79 -10.95
N PRO A 561 28.65 -30.11 -11.15
CA PRO A 561 29.13 -31.13 -10.21
C PRO A 561 30.66 -31.22 -10.16
N LYS A 562 31.33 -31.04 -11.31
CA LYS A 562 32.80 -31.10 -11.45
C LYS A 562 33.49 -29.87 -10.84
N ALA A 563 32.78 -28.73 -10.79
CA ALA A 563 33.23 -27.54 -10.07
C ALA A 563 33.12 -27.74 -8.55
N ILE A 564 31.99 -28.27 -8.05
CA ILE A 564 31.85 -28.63 -6.63
C ILE A 564 32.90 -29.66 -6.20
N GLU A 565 33.19 -30.66 -7.03
CA GLU A 565 34.29 -31.62 -6.82
C GLU A 565 35.65 -30.91 -6.71
N HIS A 566 35.99 -30.04 -7.66
CA HIS A 566 37.20 -29.21 -7.61
C HIS A 566 37.25 -28.26 -6.40
N PHE A 567 36.10 -27.76 -5.93
CA PHE A 567 35.99 -26.96 -4.72
C PHE A 567 36.28 -27.80 -3.47
N GLU A 568 35.70 -29.00 -3.35
CA GLU A 568 36.00 -29.94 -2.25
C GLU A 568 37.49 -30.34 -2.27
N GLU A 569 38.08 -30.56 -3.45
CA GLU A 569 39.52 -30.79 -3.64
C GLU A 569 40.36 -29.60 -3.17
N MET A 570 40.11 -28.39 -3.65
CA MET A 570 40.95 -27.23 -3.33
C MET A 570 40.81 -26.78 -1.86
N THR A 571 39.62 -26.88 -1.27
CA THR A 571 39.36 -26.42 0.11
C THR A 571 39.55 -27.49 1.18
N GLY A 572 39.36 -28.76 0.85
CA GLY A 572 39.18 -29.82 1.85
C GLY A 572 37.85 -29.74 2.61
N VAL A 573 36.90 -28.90 2.19
CA VAL A 573 35.62 -28.67 2.86
C VAL A 573 34.48 -29.37 2.10
N PRO A 574 33.71 -30.28 2.74
CA PRO A 574 32.59 -30.94 2.09
C PRO A 574 31.38 -30.02 1.89
N VAL A 575 30.82 -30.05 0.68
CA VAL A 575 29.72 -29.20 0.18
C VAL A 575 28.51 -30.06 -0.19
N SER A 576 27.42 -29.90 0.54
CA SER A 576 26.17 -30.63 0.26
C SER A 576 25.33 -29.98 -0.84
N LYS A 577 24.57 -30.81 -1.56
CA LYS A 577 23.61 -30.34 -2.57
C LYS A 577 22.49 -29.52 -1.94
N SER A 578 22.18 -28.41 -2.59
CA SER A 578 21.11 -27.48 -2.23
C SER A 578 19.78 -27.86 -2.90
N GLY A 579 18.67 -27.33 -2.35
CA GLY A 579 17.32 -27.48 -2.90
C GLY A 579 16.68 -26.13 -3.17
N TYR A 580 15.60 -25.78 -2.44
CA TYR A 580 14.98 -24.46 -2.53
C TYR A 580 14.69 -23.85 -1.16
N PHE A 581 15.05 -22.58 -0.97
CA PHE A 581 14.75 -21.81 0.23
C PHE A 581 13.79 -20.67 -0.12
N HIS A 582 12.64 -20.59 0.56
CA HIS A 582 11.86 -19.34 0.57
C HIS A 582 12.57 -18.28 1.41
N HIS A 583 12.44 -17.00 1.06
CA HIS A 583 12.84 -15.92 1.96
C HIS A 583 12.00 -16.01 3.25
N PRO A 584 12.62 -16.02 4.46
CA PRO A 584 11.96 -16.42 5.71
C PRO A 584 10.64 -15.69 6.00
N PHE A 585 10.60 -14.38 5.71
CA PHE A 585 9.44 -13.52 6.01
C PHE A 585 8.61 -13.10 4.78
N ASP A 586 8.98 -13.46 3.55
CA ASP A 586 8.36 -12.89 2.34
C ASP A 586 8.35 -13.86 1.15
N ARG A 587 7.24 -14.61 0.99
CA ARG A 587 7.08 -15.64 -0.06
C ARG A 587 7.05 -15.12 -1.50
N ARG A 588 7.21 -13.80 -1.73
CA ARG A 588 7.51 -13.25 -3.07
C ARG A 588 8.95 -13.49 -3.49
N TYR A 589 9.79 -13.97 -2.58
CA TYR A 589 11.23 -14.11 -2.73
C TYR A 589 11.72 -15.51 -2.34
N GLY A 590 12.87 -15.91 -2.87
CA GLY A 590 13.54 -17.15 -2.52
C GLY A 590 14.90 -17.33 -3.19
N ALA A 591 15.55 -18.46 -2.92
CA ALA A 591 16.88 -18.76 -3.42
C ALA A 591 17.10 -20.27 -3.57
N SER A 592 18.00 -20.60 -4.48
CA SER A 592 18.78 -21.82 -4.41
C SER A 592 20.25 -21.37 -4.50
N PRO A 593 21.06 -21.60 -3.45
CA PRO A 593 22.50 -21.74 -3.58
C PRO A 593 22.83 -22.95 -4.46
N ASP A 594 24.04 -23.02 -5.00
CA ASP A 594 24.48 -24.18 -5.78
C ASP A 594 24.96 -25.29 -4.82
N GLY A 595 25.75 -24.92 -3.79
CA GLY A 595 26.20 -25.81 -2.71
C GLY A 595 26.09 -25.22 -1.30
N LEU A 596 26.15 -26.08 -0.28
CA LEU A 596 26.04 -25.75 1.15
C LEU A 596 27.19 -26.35 1.97
N ALA A 597 28.07 -25.53 2.53
CA ALA A 597 29.05 -25.94 3.54
C ALA A 597 28.53 -25.65 4.96
N GLN A 598 29.26 -26.07 6.00
CA GLN A 598 28.85 -25.91 7.40
C GLN A 598 28.63 -24.45 7.84
N THR A 599 29.42 -23.51 7.31
CA THR A 599 29.40 -22.08 7.70
C THR A 599 29.22 -21.11 6.52
N PHE A 600 29.16 -21.59 5.28
CA PHE A 600 29.03 -20.73 4.10
C PHE A 600 28.29 -21.42 2.95
N LEU A 601 27.82 -20.60 2.01
CA LEU A 601 27.23 -21.06 0.75
C LEU A 601 28.30 -21.17 -0.34
N VAL A 602 28.09 -22.05 -1.32
CA VAL A 602 28.90 -22.13 -2.54
C VAL A 602 28.04 -21.76 -3.75
N GLU A 603 28.61 -20.94 -4.64
CA GLU A 603 27.98 -20.43 -5.86
C GLU A 603 28.93 -20.68 -7.05
N VAL A 604 28.54 -21.49 -8.03
CA VAL A 604 29.40 -22.01 -9.09
C VAL A 604 29.16 -21.30 -10.41
N LYS A 605 30.19 -20.70 -11.02
CA LYS A 605 30.07 -20.00 -12.31
C LYS A 605 31.07 -20.49 -13.35
N THR A 606 30.69 -21.63 -13.95
CA THR A 606 31.32 -22.25 -15.12
C THR A 606 31.56 -21.24 -16.24
N ARG A 607 32.78 -21.24 -16.78
CA ARG A 607 33.16 -20.38 -17.89
C ARG A 607 32.62 -20.88 -19.24
N ALA A 608 32.38 -19.93 -20.14
CA ALA A 608 32.11 -20.22 -21.55
C ALA A 608 33.30 -20.93 -22.20
N GLN A 609 33.05 -21.86 -23.12
CA GLN A 609 34.06 -22.72 -23.75
C GLN A 609 35.22 -21.96 -24.42
N GLU A 610 34.97 -20.73 -24.88
CA GLU A 610 35.98 -19.84 -25.48
C GLU A 610 36.80 -19.02 -24.44
N SER A 611 36.72 -19.35 -23.15
CA SER A 611 37.40 -18.61 -22.08
C SER A 611 38.75 -19.19 -21.70
N ASN A 612 39.85 -18.51 -22.03
CA ASN A 612 41.20 -18.97 -21.67
C ASN A 612 41.55 -18.89 -20.16
N LYS A 613 40.67 -18.33 -19.31
CA LYS A 613 40.87 -18.22 -17.85
C LYS A 613 39.58 -18.03 -17.03
N PRO A 614 39.56 -18.42 -15.74
CA PRO A 614 38.56 -18.03 -14.73
C PRO A 614 38.21 -16.53 -14.67
N LEU A 615 37.09 -16.18 -14.04
CA LEU A 615 36.77 -14.77 -13.76
C LEU A 615 37.87 -14.14 -12.92
N GLN A 616 38.31 -12.94 -13.29
CA GLN A 616 39.35 -12.19 -12.57
C GLN A 616 38.74 -11.18 -11.58
N ASN A 617 37.47 -10.82 -11.79
CA ASN A 617 36.68 -9.92 -10.95
C ASN A 617 35.23 -10.46 -10.93
N VAL A 618 34.50 -10.25 -9.83
CA VAL A 618 33.06 -10.53 -9.78
C VAL A 618 32.25 -9.43 -10.49
N THR A 619 30.97 -9.71 -10.76
CA THR A 619 30.03 -8.70 -11.28
C THR A 619 29.07 -8.24 -10.18
N ALA A 620 28.47 -7.05 -10.36
CA ALA A 620 27.41 -6.59 -9.47
C ALA A 620 26.21 -7.56 -9.40
N SER A 621 25.93 -8.30 -10.48
CA SER A 621 24.92 -9.36 -10.50
C SER A 621 25.26 -10.50 -9.52
N HIS A 622 26.54 -10.86 -9.42
CA HIS A 622 26.99 -11.92 -8.50
C HIS A 622 26.84 -11.47 -7.04
N ILE A 623 27.25 -10.24 -6.71
CA ILE A 623 27.03 -9.67 -5.37
C ILE A 623 25.56 -9.73 -4.98
N VAL A 624 24.66 -9.24 -5.83
CA VAL A 624 23.22 -9.21 -5.57
C VAL A 624 22.65 -10.62 -5.39
N GLN A 625 23.06 -11.59 -6.23
CA GLN A 625 22.60 -12.96 -6.09
C GLN A 625 23.07 -13.59 -4.77
N CYS A 626 24.37 -13.50 -4.46
CA CYS A 626 24.96 -14.10 -3.26
C CYS A 626 24.37 -13.50 -1.98
N ASN A 627 24.24 -12.17 -1.92
CA ASN A 627 23.59 -11.48 -0.80
C ASN A 627 22.14 -11.89 -0.60
N PHE A 628 21.42 -12.20 -1.67
CA PHE A 628 20.03 -12.60 -1.59
C PHE A 628 19.85 -14.10 -1.28
N GLN A 629 20.82 -14.95 -1.62
CA GLN A 629 20.93 -16.32 -1.10
C GLN A 629 21.24 -16.31 0.41
N MET A 630 22.15 -15.45 0.86
CA MET A 630 22.45 -15.21 2.28
C MET A 630 21.24 -14.73 3.07
N GLU A 631 20.41 -13.84 2.51
CA GLU A 631 19.15 -13.42 3.13
C GLU A 631 18.11 -14.55 3.24
N CYS A 632 18.05 -15.46 2.27
CA CYS A 632 17.11 -16.59 2.32
C CYS A 632 17.56 -17.72 3.25
N THR A 633 18.87 -17.90 3.48
CA THR A 633 19.42 -19.04 4.24
C THR A 633 19.87 -18.68 5.66
N GLY A 634 20.11 -17.39 5.94
CA GLY A 634 20.73 -16.90 7.18
C GLY A 634 22.25 -16.81 7.13
N ALA A 635 22.90 -17.36 6.08
CA ALA A 635 24.34 -17.36 5.95
C ALA A 635 24.89 -15.93 5.92
N GLN A 636 26.12 -15.73 6.43
CA GLN A 636 26.79 -14.42 6.39
C GLN A 636 27.85 -14.35 5.28
N ILE A 637 28.18 -15.49 4.65
CA ILE A 637 29.23 -15.61 3.63
C ILE A 637 28.80 -16.59 2.53
N THR A 638 29.01 -16.18 1.28
CA THR A 638 29.04 -17.05 0.09
C THR A 638 30.43 -17.02 -0.50
N ILE A 639 30.98 -18.20 -0.84
CA ILE A 639 32.17 -18.30 -1.68
C ILE A 639 31.70 -18.56 -3.11
N LEU A 640 32.03 -17.64 -4.02
CA LEU A 640 31.75 -17.79 -5.44
C LEU A 640 32.97 -18.39 -6.13
N GLU A 641 32.77 -19.53 -6.79
CA GLU A 641 33.75 -20.17 -7.65
C GLU A 641 33.52 -19.75 -9.11
N SER A 642 34.58 -19.46 -9.85
CA SER A 642 34.53 -19.38 -11.31
C SER A 642 35.41 -20.44 -11.95
N TYR A 643 34.81 -21.59 -12.23
CA TYR A 643 35.48 -22.77 -12.76
C TYR A 643 35.66 -22.72 -14.30
N LEU A 644 36.84 -23.08 -14.78
CA LEU A 644 37.15 -23.33 -16.18
C LEU A 644 37.47 -24.83 -16.38
N PRO A 645 36.51 -25.63 -16.88
CA PRO A 645 36.67 -27.08 -16.91
C PRO A 645 37.80 -27.59 -17.81
N GLU A 646 38.09 -26.89 -18.91
CA GLU A 646 39.14 -27.22 -19.89
C GLU A 646 40.53 -27.30 -19.25
N GLN A 647 40.78 -26.48 -18.22
CA GLN A 647 42.06 -26.40 -17.50
C GLN A 647 41.96 -26.97 -16.08
N LYS A 648 40.79 -27.46 -15.65
CA LYS A 648 40.46 -27.82 -14.26
C LYS A 648 40.93 -26.78 -13.23
N CYS A 649 40.68 -25.50 -13.50
CA CYS A 649 41.13 -24.41 -12.65
C CYS A 649 39.99 -23.45 -12.29
N ALA A 650 40.06 -22.83 -11.11
CA ALA A 650 39.08 -21.87 -10.65
C ALA A 650 39.74 -20.63 -10.03
N ASN A 651 39.03 -19.51 -10.10
CA ASN A 651 39.22 -18.38 -9.19
C ASN A 651 38.07 -18.35 -8.19
N PHE A 652 38.39 -18.27 -6.90
CA PHE A 652 37.41 -18.16 -5.82
C PHE A 652 37.27 -16.70 -5.39
N PHE A 653 36.09 -16.31 -4.91
CA PHE A 653 35.79 -14.96 -4.47
C PHE A 653 34.96 -14.99 -3.18
N LEU A 654 35.43 -14.31 -2.15
CA LEU A 654 34.67 -14.14 -0.91
C LEU A 654 33.61 -13.06 -1.06
N ILE A 655 32.35 -13.38 -0.77
CA ILE A 655 31.25 -12.41 -0.74
C ILE A 655 30.61 -12.47 0.65
N GLN A 656 30.92 -11.48 1.49
CA GLN A 656 30.27 -11.28 2.80
C GLN A 656 28.88 -10.65 2.62
N LYS A 657 28.00 -10.84 3.61
CA LYS A 657 26.65 -10.28 3.63
C LYS A 657 26.65 -8.79 3.97
N ASP A 658 26.14 -7.98 3.05
CA ASP A 658 25.83 -6.56 3.22
C ASP A 658 24.31 -6.39 3.40
N ASN A 659 23.89 -6.14 4.65
CA ASN A 659 22.48 -5.94 4.99
C ASN A 659 21.89 -4.64 4.37
N LEU A 660 22.70 -3.60 4.16
CA LEU A 660 22.27 -2.36 3.51
C LEU A 660 22.01 -2.59 2.02
N LEU A 661 22.85 -3.38 1.35
CA LEU A 661 22.62 -3.80 -0.03
C LEU A 661 21.31 -4.58 -0.15
N VAL A 662 21.06 -5.52 0.76
CA VAL A 662 19.81 -6.30 0.79
C VAL A 662 18.59 -5.39 1.02
N GLU A 663 18.64 -4.50 2.02
CA GLU A 663 17.54 -3.57 2.34
C GLU A 663 17.22 -2.61 1.17
N VAL A 664 18.24 -1.98 0.59
CA VAL A 664 18.08 -1.05 -0.54
C VAL A 664 17.53 -1.78 -1.77
N CYS A 665 18.08 -2.97 -2.10
CA CYS A 665 17.61 -3.78 -3.22
C CYS A 665 16.16 -4.25 -3.03
N LYS A 666 15.81 -4.69 -1.81
CA LYS A 666 14.44 -5.13 -1.48
C LYS A 666 13.45 -3.97 -1.51
N THR A 667 13.80 -2.81 -0.94
CA THR A 667 12.98 -1.58 -0.95
C THR A 667 12.62 -1.14 -2.37
N ILE A 668 13.58 -1.18 -3.30
CA ILE A 668 13.35 -0.86 -4.71
C ILE A 668 12.48 -1.91 -5.40
N THR A 669 12.75 -3.20 -5.14
CA THR A 669 12.03 -4.31 -5.79
C THR A 669 10.59 -4.45 -5.29
N ASP A 670 10.34 -4.25 -4.00
CA ASP A 670 8.98 -4.17 -3.42
C ASP A 670 8.21 -2.97 -3.97
N SER A 671 8.87 -1.82 -4.15
CA SER A 671 8.27 -0.63 -4.74
C SER A 671 7.92 -0.82 -6.24
N LEU A 672 8.75 -1.56 -6.98
CA LEU A 672 8.44 -2.02 -8.34
C LEU A 672 7.22 -2.95 -8.33
N LEU A 673 7.29 -4.07 -7.60
CA LEU A 673 6.23 -5.09 -7.48
C LEU A 673 4.86 -4.48 -7.16
N GLU A 674 4.81 -3.60 -6.17
CA GLU A 674 3.57 -3.00 -5.70
C GLU A 674 3.17 -1.75 -6.51
N SER A 675 3.98 -1.38 -7.52
CA SER A 675 3.83 -0.18 -8.34
C SER A 675 3.63 1.09 -7.50
N LYS A 676 4.38 1.21 -6.40
CA LYS A 676 4.32 2.32 -5.44
C LYS A 676 5.34 3.40 -5.80
N GLU A 677 5.01 4.63 -5.42
CA GLU A 677 5.99 5.71 -5.32
C GLU A 677 6.78 5.54 -4.01
N ILE A 678 8.10 5.73 -4.06
CA ILE A 678 8.92 5.78 -2.85
C ILE A 678 8.61 7.08 -2.10
N ALA A 679 8.45 6.96 -0.79
CA ALA A 679 7.97 8.04 0.08
C ALA A 679 8.92 9.25 0.10
N ASP A 680 8.43 10.38 0.62
CA ASP A 680 9.22 11.60 0.77
C ASP A 680 10.43 11.45 1.71
N SER A 681 10.46 10.39 2.52
CA SER A 681 11.58 9.97 3.38
C SER A 681 12.33 8.81 2.73
N TRP A 682 13.59 9.05 2.37
CA TRP A 682 14.56 8.02 1.98
C TRP A 682 15.64 8.00 3.07
N PRO A 683 15.89 6.86 3.77
CA PRO A 683 16.75 6.85 4.95
C PRO A 683 18.24 6.63 4.63
N HIS A 684 18.58 6.19 3.42
CA HIS A 684 19.92 5.73 3.07
C HIS A 684 20.82 6.86 2.59
N GLU A 685 21.57 7.46 3.51
CA GLU A 685 22.51 8.56 3.27
C GLU A 685 23.99 8.15 3.43
N GLU A 686 24.27 6.84 3.57
CA GLU A 686 25.58 6.26 3.92
C GLU A 686 26.65 6.48 2.84
N ASN A 687 26.25 6.78 1.59
CA ASN A 687 27.15 7.21 0.54
C ASN A 687 26.46 8.04 -0.57
N ASN A 688 27.28 8.77 -1.34
CA ASN A 688 26.84 9.66 -2.42
C ASN A 688 25.98 8.99 -3.51
N TYR A 689 26.11 7.68 -3.75
CA TYR A 689 25.25 6.98 -4.70
C TYR A 689 23.85 6.75 -4.13
N LEU A 690 23.74 6.39 -2.84
CA LEU A 690 22.46 6.19 -2.14
C LEU A 690 21.72 7.51 -1.92
N ILE A 691 22.42 8.59 -1.54
CA ILE A 691 21.85 9.95 -1.49
C ILE A 691 21.25 10.33 -2.87
N LYS A 692 22.01 10.13 -3.95
CA LYS A 692 21.57 10.41 -5.33
C LYS A 692 20.44 9.48 -5.80
N LEU A 693 20.39 8.25 -5.29
CA LEU A 693 19.32 7.28 -5.56
C LEU A 693 18.01 7.73 -4.90
N GLY A 694 18.06 8.16 -3.63
CA GLY A 694 16.94 8.77 -2.92
C GLY A 694 16.42 10.03 -3.62
N GLN A 695 17.31 10.94 -4.01
CA GLN A 695 16.95 12.15 -4.78
C GLN A 695 16.27 11.81 -6.12
N ASN A 696 16.73 10.77 -6.82
CA ASN A 696 16.11 10.31 -8.07
C ASN A 696 14.71 9.74 -7.86
N LEU A 697 14.52 8.97 -6.78
CA LEU A 697 13.32 8.16 -6.50
C LEU A 697 12.23 8.89 -5.67
N LYS A 698 12.57 9.97 -4.97
CA LYS A 698 11.65 10.72 -4.10
C LYS A 698 10.35 11.11 -4.81
N GLY A 699 9.21 10.62 -4.31
CA GLY A 699 7.89 10.88 -4.88
C GLY A 699 7.68 10.29 -6.27
N LYS A 700 8.47 9.28 -6.65
CA LYS A 700 8.42 8.58 -7.95
C LYS A 700 8.46 7.07 -7.75
N LYS A 701 8.02 6.33 -8.76
CA LYS A 701 8.20 4.88 -8.84
C LYS A 701 9.61 4.56 -9.32
N PRO A 702 10.26 3.48 -8.87
CA PRO A 702 11.47 3.02 -9.52
C PRO A 702 11.20 2.65 -10.98
N THR A 703 12.16 2.94 -11.84
CA THR A 703 12.20 2.54 -13.25
C THR A 703 13.63 2.09 -13.59
N PHE A 704 13.86 1.58 -14.79
CA PHE A 704 15.21 1.23 -15.22
C PHE A 704 16.15 2.47 -15.20
N GLU A 705 15.66 3.65 -15.56
CA GLU A 705 16.46 4.88 -15.69
C GLU A 705 16.85 5.47 -14.33
N ASN A 706 15.86 5.68 -13.44
CA ASN A 706 16.08 6.42 -12.19
C ASN A 706 16.86 5.59 -11.13
N THR A 707 16.85 4.26 -11.25
CA THR A 707 17.67 3.32 -10.45
C THR A 707 19.14 3.26 -10.87
N LYS A 708 19.59 4.02 -11.88
CA LYS A 708 20.99 3.99 -12.37
C LYS A 708 22.04 4.15 -11.26
N SER A 709 21.78 4.98 -10.23
CA SER A 709 22.69 5.17 -9.09
C SER A 709 22.93 3.88 -8.29
N LEU A 710 21.91 3.02 -8.13
CA LEU A 710 22.04 1.70 -7.48
C LEU A 710 23.05 0.84 -8.22
N ARG A 711 22.93 0.79 -9.55
CA ARG A 711 23.84 0.00 -10.39
C ARG A 711 25.25 0.56 -10.36
N SER A 712 25.43 1.88 -10.28
CA SER A 712 26.75 2.49 -10.10
C SER A 712 27.40 2.15 -8.75
N TRP A 713 26.61 2.10 -7.66
CA TRP A 713 27.10 1.73 -6.33
C TRP A 713 27.60 0.27 -6.28
N ILE A 714 26.76 -0.69 -6.67
CA ILE A 714 27.10 -2.12 -6.55
C ILE A 714 28.18 -2.52 -7.57
N ASN A 715 28.26 -1.85 -8.74
CA ASN A 715 29.42 -2.00 -9.64
C ASN A 715 30.72 -1.38 -9.09
N LYS A 716 30.67 -0.46 -8.10
CA LYS A 716 31.87 -0.07 -7.36
C LYS A 716 32.27 -1.17 -6.38
N MET A 717 31.32 -1.70 -5.60
CA MET A 717 31.56 -2.81 -4.65
C MET A 717 32.21 -4.02 -5.34
N ALA A 718 31.72 -4.39 -6.54
CA ALA A 718 32.25 -5.49 -7.35
C ALA A 718 33.73 -5.34 -7.79
N LYS A 719 34.29 -4.12 -7.76
CA LYS A 719 35.71 -3.88 -8.04
C LYS A 719 36.63 -4.00 -6.83
N HIS A 720 36.07 -4.01 -5.61
CA HIS A 720 36.85 -4.15 -4.39
C HIS A 720 37.03 -5.62 -3.99
N ILE A 721 36.10 -6.51 -4.38
CA ILE A 721 36.21 -7.96 -4.13
C ILE A 721 37.29 -8.57 -5.03
N GLN A 722 38.40 -8.99 -4.42
CA GLN A 722 39.52 -9.65 -5.08
C GLN A 722 39.36 -11.18 -5.13
N PRO A 723 40.07 -11.89 -6.03
CA PRO A 723 40.18 -13.34 -5.95
C PRO A 723 40.96 -13.79 -4.71
N VAL A 724 40.66 -14.99 -4.24
CA VAL A 724 41.23 -15.57 -3.02
C VAL A 724 41.75 -16.99 -3.27
N SER A 725 42.74 -17.40 -2.48
CA SER A 725 43.38 -18.72 -2.52
C SER A 725 43.19 -19.45 -1.19
N PHE A 726 43.19 -20.79 -1.22
CA PHE A 726 43.04 -21.61 -0.01
C PHE A 726 44.36 -22.27 0.38
N VAL A 727 44.64 -22.27 1.68
CA VAL A 727 45.78 -22.96 2.31
C VAL A 727 45.21 -23.98 3.29
N ARG A 728 45.79 -25.20 3.29
CA ARG A 728 45.36 -26.32 4.13
C ARG A 728 46.14 -26.34 5.46
#